data_AF-A0A8C7GMG2-F1
#
_entry.id   AF-A0A8C7GMG2-F1
#
_cell.length_a   1.000
_cell.length_b   1.000
_cell.length_c   1.000
_cell.angle_alpha   90.00
_cell.angle_beta   90.00
_cell.angle_gamma   90.00
#
_symmetry.space_group_name_H-M   'P 1'
#
loop_
_entity.id
_entity.type
_entity.pdbx_description
1 polymer ?
#
loop_
_entity_poly.entity_id
_entity_poly.type
_entity_poly.pdbx_seq_one_letter_code
_entity_poly.pdbx_strand_id
1 'polypeptide(L)'
;RLLPLQPGVLCFSELFFIKEPHDVTVMRKDAVILDCQAHGESPIAIRWLKNEVKVAENDRVYILSNGSLSISEVESRRGDKSDEGFYQCLAQNKYGAILSQKVCLTIASISPFTNQPTSIVVTEGSVARFTCKVTASPPPIITWEFNRVMLPLATKRITVLPSGVLQIHGVEKGDAGNYRCVATNIANRRRSTEATLTPNKSQRPRIIAGPQNATVSLHQSAILECMATGNPRPLISWSRADSKSIDVFNTKVLGNGNLIISDVKPQHGGVYMCRATTPGTRNYTIATANITVLAPPSLVEWPESLTRPRAGTARFVCQAEGVPLPHITWLKNGEKVHSNGRIKMYNSKLVINQIIPEDDAIYQCQVENEQGSVLSMARLIVVMSEDRPSAPRNIRADTVSSSAILLAWERPLYNSDKVIAYSVHYMKAEGLNNEEYQVVIGNDTTRYIIDDLESVRNYTFYIVAYMPMGASRMSDHVFQHTLEDVPLRAPELSLTSRSPTDIQVSWQPLAAKISRGRVSAYRLSYRTSADQAVTQLELPGEKTQYLLEGLQPDTIYLLRIAAATSVGWGEQSAWTSHRTPKASSAKVPLAPELQLEPLNCTTIIVRWQLAPGNSVSIQGYRLFYHEESQAESSPIQLRVQENRHTIGGLDPRKKYHVKLLAFSFIGDGYQADQTISTPGCVSVRDRMVPPPPPPHHVYAKANSSSAVFLHWGRPAFTSSQIVNYTIRCNPVGLQNASLVLYLQTAEKNILVPDLEPNTRYEFAVRLHLDQLSSPWSPVVYQSTLPEAPTLPPSGVKVTLIENDTALVSWKLPDEPNLAVTRYTIFYASRKAWVAGEWKVLQREGSITMALLENLQPGNIYLVKVSASNDMGDGPFSHTVELAVQSDGSTSGHNPRRSHGSATVFSSGFYHLDQKSMTGIIVGVCIALICIIICAFILVCRGDMALLHPSFPLTFPLALCLQSTWKITNVDRFRALQILFDFQGGTNLIINSLGPVYPITEKRNKWFSFSNQKKMNAKKSQVRKIKQNHGICSYQPGATVLCYKDESLSSPNQPTSLQVLFGPPFDTEGSSNSEGSHETGDSGRYSHDETEMTNLSSGPSSRPASLREESGGSLEELGSGLGSGDFYQRIFF
;
A
#
# COMPACT_ATOMS: atom_id res chain seq x y z
N ARG A 1 -42.07 -57.34 -58.83
CA ARG A 1 -41.54 -57.60 -60.19
C ARG A 1 -42.15 -58.91 -60.66
N LEU A 2 -42.68 -58.96 -61.88
CA LEU A 2 -43.16 -60.19 -62.51
C LEU A 2 -42.16 -60.60 -63.60
N LEU A 3 -42.06 -61.91 -63.85
CA LEU A 3 -41.75 -62.49 -65.16
C LEU A 3 -42.82 -63.57 -65.44
N PRO A 4 -43.19 -63.82 -66.71
CA PRO A 4 -44.45 -64.49 -67.04
C PRO A 4 -44.34 -66.03 -67.07
N LEU A 5 -45.48 -66.69 -66.87
CA LEU A 5 -45.71 -68.08 -67.28
C LEU A 5 -46.40 -68.10 -68.65
N GLN A 6 -46.17 -69.15 -69.44
CA GLN A 6 -46.81 -69.33 -70.75
C GLN A 6 -48.27 -69.82 -70.62
N PRO A 7 -49.16 -69.47 -71.55
CA PRO A 7 -50.58 -69.81 -71.48
C PRO A 7 -50.90 -71.18 -72.10
N GLY A 8 -51.89 -71.88 -71.53
CA GLY A 8 -52.62 -72.95 -72.23
C GLY A 8 -53.00 -74.18 -71.41
N VAL A 9 -54.14 -74.13 -70.71
CA VAL A 9 -55.15 -75.21 -70.60
C VAL A 9 -56.41 -74.62 -69.92
N LEU A 10 -57.57 -74.91 -70.51
CA LEU A 10 -58.96 -74.75 -70.06
C LEU A 10 -59.23 -74.05 -68.71
N CYS A 11 -59.85 -72.86 -68.75
CA CYS A 11 -60.47 -72.25 -67.56
C CYS A 11 -61.87 -72.85 -67.29
N PHE A 12 -62.01 -73.52 -66.14
CA PHE A 12 -63.31 -73.66 -65.46
C PHE A 12 -63.51 -72.44 -64.54
N SER A 13 -64.76 -72.03 -64.29
CA SER A 13 -65.04 -71.02 -63.27
C SER A 13 -65.00 -71.66 -61.88
N GLU A 14 -63.87 -71.49 -61.19
CA GLU A 14 -63.70 -71.91 -59.80
C GLU A 14 -64.74 -71.22 -58.89
N LEU A 15 -65.08 -71.88 -57.79
CA LEU A 15 -65.98 -71.32 -56.78
C LEU A 15 -65.30 -70.17 -56.04
N PHE A 16 -65.96 -69.00 -55.99
CA PHE A 16 -65.58 -67.89 -55.11
C PHE A 16 -66.81 -67.12 -54.62
N PHE A 17 -66.69 -66.39 -53.50
CA PHE A 17 -67.77 -65.53 -53.00
C PHE A 17 -67.75 -64.15 -53.68
N ILE A 18 -68.92 -63.72 -54.18
CA ILE A 18 -69.20 -62.35 -54.61
C ILE A 18 -69.46 -61.46 -53.38
N LYS A 19 -70.14 -62.03 -52.38
CA LYS A 19 -70.38 -61.44 -51.07
C LYS A 19 -70.17 -62.48 -49.99
N GLU A 20 -69.48 -62.07 -48.94
CA GLU A 20 -69.31 -62.83 -47.70
C GLU A 20 -69.99 -62.10 -46.53
N PRO A 21 -70.43 -62.83 -45.50
CA PRO A 21 -71.02 -62.21 -44.33
C PRO A 21 -69.94 -61.51 -43.51
N HIS A 22 -70.36 -60.66 -42.59
CA HIS A 22 -69.48 -59.97 -41.64
C HIS A 22 -70.06 -60.11 -40.22
N ASP A 23 -69.26 -59.84 -39.18
CA ASP A 23 -69.73 -59.81 -37.80
C ASP A 23 -70.87 -58.79 -37.63
N VAL A 24 -71.93 -59.17 -36.91
CA VAL A 24 -73.07 -58.27 -36.64
C VAL A 24 -73.48 -58.36 -35.17
N THR A 25 -73.74 -57.21 -34.56
CA THR A 25 -74.46 -57.11 -33.28
C THR A 25 -75.79 -56.41 -33.49
N VAL A 26 -76.90 -57.09 -33.18
CA VAL A 26 -78.27 -56.56 -33.33
C VAL A 26 -78.99 -56.49 -31.98
N MET A 27 -80.10 -55.75 -31.89
CA MET A 27 -80.96 -55.82 -30.70
C MET A 27 -81.82 -57.09 -30.75
N ARG A 28 -82.27 -57.56 -29.59
CA ARG A 28 -83.18 -58.70 -29.51
C ARG A 28 -84.52 -58.34 -30.16
N LYS A 29 -85.02 -59.20 -31.05
CA LYS A 29 -86.18 -59.05 -31.96
C LYS A 29 -85.94 -58.20 -33.22
N ASP A 30 -84.75 -57.65 -33.44
CA ASP A 30 -84.41 -57.10 -34.75
C ASP A 30 -84.29 -58.25 -35.78
N ALA A 31 -84.53 -57.93 -37.06
CA ALA A 31 -84.17 -58.81 -38.16
C ALA A 31 -82.68 -58.66 -38.49
N VAL A 32 -82.02 -59.73 -38.95
CA VAL A 32 -80.67 -59.68 -39.51
C VAL A 32 -80.60 -60.48 -40.81
N ILE A 33 -79.82 -59.98 -41.77
CA ILE A 33 -79.44 -60.71 -42.98
C ILE A 33 -77.92 -60.88 -42.95
N LEU A 34 -77.45 -62.13 -42.94
CA LEU A 34 -76.04 -62.46 -43.14
C LEU A 34 -75.83 -62.69 -44.63
N ASP A 35 -75.13 -61.77 -45.28
CA ASP A 35 -74.98 -61.79 -46.73
C ASP A 35 -74.11 -62.99 -47.19
N CYS A 36 -74.56 -63.74 -48.20
CA CYS A 36 -73.71 -64.71 -48.89
C CYS A 36 -74.17 -64.87 -50.33
N GLN A 37 -73.25 -64.67 -51.27
CA GLN A 37 -73.50 -64.87 -52.70
C GLN A 37 -72.22 -65.44 -53.32
N ALA A 38 -72.33 -66.49 -54.14
CA ALA A 38 -71.19 -67.18 -54.74
C ALA A 38 -71.29 -67.26 -56.27
N HIS A 39 -70.14 -67.34 -56.93
CA HIS A 39 -69.97 -67.52 -58.36
C HIS A 39 -69.12 -68.76 -58.66
N GLY A 40 -69.22 -69.29 -59.88
CA GLY A 40 -68.61 -70.54 -60.31
C GLY A 40 -69.56 -71.35 -61.19
N GLU A 41 -69.13 -72.55 -61.60
CA GLU A 41 -69.95 -73.40 -62.49
C GLU A 41 -71.28 -73.83 -61.83
N SER A 42 -72.36 -73.74 -62.60
CA SER A 42 -73.75 -74.05 -62.18
C SER A 42 -74.05 -75.56 -62.17
N PRO A 43 -74.95 -76.07 -61.30
CA PRO A 43 -75.62 -75.36 -60.21
C PRO A 43 -74.73 -75.21 -58.97
N ILE A 44 -74.82 -74.04 -58.33
CA ILE A 44 -74.23 -73.77 -57.01
C ILE A 44 -75.32 -73.96 -55.94
N ALA A 45 -75.09 -74.86 -55.00
CA ALA A 45 -75.90 -75.00 -53.80
C ALA A 45 -75.25 -74.22 -52.65
N ILE A 46 -75.98 -73.27 -52.07
CA ILE A 46 -75.58 -72.54 -50.86
C ILE A 46 -76.27 -73.18 -49.64
N ARG A 47 -75.52 -73.34 -48.55
CA ARG A 47 -76.02 -73.81 -47.24
C ARG A 47 -75.35 -72.98 -46.15
N TRP A 48 -76.01 -72.84 -45.00
CA TRP A 48 -75.43 -72.19 -43.84
C TRP A 48 -75.07 -73.19 -42.76
N LEU A 49 -73.90 -72.99 -42.17
CA LEU A 49 -73.44 -73.62 -40.93
C LEU A 49 -73.52 -72.59 -39.80
N LYS A 50 -73.86 -73.05 -38.60
CA LYS A 50 -73.85 -72.30 -37.35
C LYS A 50 -73.18 -73.18 -36.30
N ASN A 51 -72.05 -72.72 -35.76
CA ASN A 51 -71.19 -73.51 -34.87
C ASN A 51 -70.87 -74.90 -35.47
N GLU A 52 -70.46 -74.93 -36.74
CA GLU A 52 -70.24 -76.12 -37.60
C GLU A 52 -71.48 -76.99 -37.93
N VAL A 53 -72.63 -76.76 -37.30
CA VAL A 53 -73.86 -77.52 -37.55
C VAL A 53 -74.70 -76.86 -38.64
N LYS A 54 -75.23 -77.63 -39.60
CA LYS A 54 -76.10 -77.10 -40.66
C LYS A 54 -77.34 -76.41 -40.06
N VAL A 55 -77.59 -75.16 -40.47
CA VAL A 55 -78.82 -74.42 -40.15
C VAL A 55 -80.02 -75.12 -40.80
N ALA A 56 -81.09 -75.31 -40.01
CA ALA A 56 -82.37 -75.84 -40.48
C ALA A 56 -83.36 -74.71 -40.73
N GLU A 57 -83.92 -74.65 -41.93
CA GLU A 57 -84.82 -73.59 -42.35
C GLU A 57 -86.22 -73.74 -41.75
N ASN A 58 -86.86 -72.60 -41.46
CA ASN A 58 -88.17 -72.47 -40.82
C ASN A 58 -88.70 -71.03 -40.99
N ASP A 59 -89.94 -70.78 -40.58
CA ASP A 59 -90.64 -69.49 -40.74
C ASP A 59 -89.87 -68.25 -40.23
N ARG A 60 -88.91 -68.44 -39.31
CA ARG A 60 -88.09 -67.37 -38.72
C ARG A 60 -86.66 -67.31 -39.27
N VAL A 61 -86.13 -68.39 -39.83
CA VAL A 61 -84.75 -68.53 -40.30
C VAL A 61 -84.75 -69.25 -41.64
N TYR A 62 -84.44 -68.55 -42.73
CA TYR A 62 -84.53 -69.09 -44.10
C TYR A 62 -83.46 -68.49 -45.02
N ILE A 63 -83.08 -69.23 -46.06
CA ILE A 63 -82.08 -68.80 -47.03
C ILE A 63 -82.80 -68.05 -48.16
N LEU A 64 -82.35 -66.81 -48.44
CA LEU A 64 -82.85 -65.99 -49.53
C LEU A 64 -82.42 -66.56 -50.88
N SER A 65 -83.15 -66.22 -51.95
CA SER A 65 -82.89 -66.71 -53.32
C SER A 65 -81.52 -66.32 -53.91
N ASN A 66 -80.77 -65.43 -53.24
CA ASN A 66 -79.40 -65.06 -53.57
C ASN A 66 -78.33 -65.84 -52.78
N GLY A 67 -78.71 -66.60 -51.75
CA GLY A 67 -77.83 -67.33 -50.84
C GLY A 67 -77.67 -66.74 -49.43
N SER A 68 -78.09 -65.49 -49.20
CA SER A 68 -77.95 -64.82 -47.89
C SER A 68 -78.91 -65.41 -46.85
N LEU A 69 -78.48 -65.59 -45.60
CA LEU A 69 -79.35 -66.08 -44.51
C LEU A 69 -80.16 -64.94 -43.92
N SER A 70 -81.49 -65.08 -43.93
CA SER A 70 -82.42 -64.16 -43.26
C SER A 70 -82.86 -64.75 -41.92
N ILE A 71 -82.81 -63.94 -40.86
CA ILE A 71 -83.40 -64.23 -39.56
C ILE A 71 -84.36 -63.08 -39.24
N SER A 72 -85.67 -63.35 -39.20
CA SER A 72 -86.70 -62.29 -39.16
C SER A 72 -86.92 -61.67 -37.77
N GLU A 73 -86.72 -62.43 -36.69
CA GLU A 73 -86.64 -61.92 -35.31
C GLU A 73 -85.50 -62.64 -34.59
N VAL A 74 -84.44 -61.92 -34.18
CA VAL A 74 -83.26 -62.50 -33.50
C VAL A 74 -83.50 -62.67 -31.99
N GLU A 75 -83.32 -63.89 -31.49
CA GLU A 75 -83.61 -64.28 -30.11
C GLU A 75 -82.41 -64.83 -29.34
N SER A 76 -82.16 -64.27 -28.14
CA SER A 76 -81.27 -64.88 -27.15
C SER A 76 -82.06 -65.88 -26.30
N ARG A 77 -81.67 -67.16 -26.32
CA ARG A 77 -82.25 -68.26 -25.53
C ARG A 77 -81.13 -69.15 -24.96
N ARG A 78 -81.45 -70.11 -24.09
CA ARG A 78 -80.43 -71.05 -23.56
C ARG A 78 -80.25 -72.24 -24.50
N GLY A 79 -79.01 -72.69 -24.65
CA GLY A 79 -78.61 -73.78 -25.57
C GLY A 79 -78.69 -73.34 -27.04
N ASP A 80 -78.70 -74.32 -27.95
CA ASP A 80 -78.59 -74.11 -29.41
C ASP A 80 -79.75 -73.31 -30.04
N LYS A 81 -80.80 -73.05 -29.24
CA LYS A 81 -81.96 -72.22 -29.55
C LYS A 81 -81.72 -70.71 -29.43
N SER A 82 -80.57 -70.26 -28.94
CA SER A 82 -80.12 -68.86 -29.14
C SER A 82 -79.71 -68.69 -30.59
N ASP A 83 -79.99 -67.56 -31.24
CA ASP A 83 -79.38 -67.29 -32.56
C ASP A 83 -77.91 -66.89 -32.46
N GLU A 84 -77.44 -66.51 -31.28
CA GLU A 84 -76.04 -66.15 -31.06
C GLU A 84 -75.09 -67.32 -31.37
N GLY A 85 -73.99 -67.01 -32.05
CA GLY A 85 -73.00 -68.01 -32.47
C GLY A 85 -72.27 -67.64 -33.75
N PHE A 86 -71.42 -68.55 -34.20
CA PHE A 86 -70.60 -68.36 -35.40
C PHE A 86 -71.27 -68.95 -36.63
N TYR A 87 -71.58 -68.10 -37.61
CA TYR A 87 -72.17 -68.49 -38.89
C TYR A 87 -71.12 -68.54 -39.98
N GLN A 88 -71.28 -69.48 -40.90
CA GLN A 88 -70.40 -69.64 -42.06
C GLN A 88 -71.21 -70.14 -43.25
N CYS A 89 -71.01 -69.54 -44.42
CA CYS A 89 -71.68 -69.93 -45.65
C CYS A 89 -70.86 -71.00 -46.38
N LEU A 90 -71.51 -72.09 -46.80
CA LEU A 90 -70.94 -73.18 -47.59
C LEU A 90 -71.53 -73.10 -49.00
N ALA A 91 -70.72 -72.74 -49.99
CA ALA A 91 -71.09 -72.78 -51.40
C ALA A 91 -70.46 -74.01 -52.07
N GLN A 92 -71.27 -74.85 -52.71
CA GLN A 92 -70.86 -76.14 -53.28
C GLN A 92 -71.41 -76.31 -54.70
N ASN A 93 -70.58 -76.83 -55.61
CA ASN A 93 -71.00 -77.33 -56.92
C ASN A 93 -70.42 -78.73 -57.17
N LYS A 94 -70.49 -79.23 -58.41
CA LYS A 94 -70.01 -80.57 -58.79
C LYS A 94 -68.48 -80.77 -58.72
N TYR A 95 -67.70 -79.69 -58.62
CA TYR A 95 -66.23 -79.74 -58.61
C TYR A 95 -65.61 -79.52 -57.23
N GLY A 96 -66.32 -78.87 -56.31
CA GLY A 96 -65.80 -78.60 -54.97
C GLY A 96 -66.79 -77.85 -54.08
N ALA A 97 -66.33 -77.48 -52.90
CA ALA A 97 -67.06 -76.62 -51.97
C ALA A 97 -66.09 -75.66 -51.28
N ILE A 98 -66.56 -74.44 -51.03
CA ILE A 98 -65.84 -73.39 -50.30
C ILE A 98 -66.66 -72.94 -49.10
N LEU A 99 -65.95 -72.57 -48.03
CA LEU A 99 -66.53 -71.94 -46.84
C LEU A 99 -66.15 -70.47 -46.82
N SER A 100 -67.11 -69.60 -46.47
CA SER A 100 -66.85 -68.16 -46.30
C SER A 100 -65.98 -67.89 -45.07
N GLN A 101 -65.59 -66.63 -44.84
CA GLN A 101 -65.20 -66.19 -43.52
C GLN A 101 -66.30 -66.51 -42.49
N LYS A 102 -65.88 -66.90 -41.29
CA LYS A 102 -66.73 -67.33 -40.18
C LYS A 102 -67.00 -66.14 -39.28
N VAL A 103 -68.27 -65.78 -39.11
CA VAL A 103 -68.70 -64.52 -38.50
C VAL A 103 -69.51 -64.74 -37.23
N CYS A 104 -69.40 -63.84 -36.28
CA CYS A 104 -70.15 -63.88 -35.02
C CYS A 104 -71.43 -63.05 -35.13
N LEU A 105 -72.59 -63.71 -35.00
CA LEU A 105 -73.84 -63.02 -34.67
C LEU A 105 -73.93 -62.91 -33.16
N THR A 106 -74.04 -61.68 -32.67
CA THR A 106 -74.15 -61.35 -31.23
C THR A 106 -75.41 -60.55 -30.96
N ILE A 107 -75.99 -60.71 -29.77
CA ILE A 107 -77.14 -59.91 -29.35
C ILE A 107 -76.68 -58.84 -28.35
N ALA A 108 -77.07 -57.61 -28.63
CA ALA A 108 -76.69 -56.45 -27.85
C ALA A 108 -77.12 -56.60 -26.38
N SER A 109 -76.20 -56.41 -25.45
CA SER A 109 -76.46 -56.56 -24.01
C SER A 109 -75.70 -55.56 -23.13
N ILE A 110 -76.22 -55.29 -21.92
CA ILE A 110 -75.50 -54.61 -20.82
C ILE A 110 -75.72 -55.43 -19.54
N SER A 111 -74.63 -55.91 -18.94
CA SER A 111 -74.61 -56.65 -17.67
C SER A 111 -75.02 -55.78 -16.48
N PRO A 112 -75.31 -56.36 -15.30
CA PRO A 112 -75.29 -55.63 -14.04
C PRO A 112 -73.93 -54.93 -13.80
N PHE A 113 -73.93 -53.86 -13.00
CA PHE A 113 -72.70 -53.19 -12.60
C PHE A 113 -71.87 -54.09 -11.67
N THR A 114 -70.60 -54.31 -12.02
CA THR A 114 -69.64 -55.10 -11.22
C THR A 114 -68.94 -54.27 -10.16
N ASN A 115 -68.93 -52.94 -10.29
CA ASN A 115 -68.61 -52.01 -9.23
C ASN A 115 -69.55 -50.80 -9.32
N GLN A 116 -70.19 -50.45 -8.21
CA GLN A 116 -71.13 -49.33 -8.14
C GLN A 116 -70.53 -48.20 -7.30
N PRO A 117 -70.90 -46.92 -7.56
CA PRO A 117 -70.41 -45.82 -6.76
C PRO A 117 -70.91 -45.95 -5.31
N THR A 118 -70.03 -45.63 -4.38
CA THR A 118 -70.30 -45.54 -2.94
C THR A 118 -70.34 -44.07 -2.51
N SER A 119 -71.16 -43.73 -1.52
CA SER A 119 -71.18 -42.40 -0.92
C SER A 119 -69.82 -42.03 -0.31
N ILE A 120 -69.40 -40.77 -0.45
CA ILE A 120 -68.13 -40.27 0.06
C ILE A 120 -68.29 -38.93 0.78
N VAL A 121 -67.58 -38.80 1.90
CA VAL A 121 -67.41 -37.54 2.63
C VAL A 121 -66.02 -37.00 2.29
N VAL A 122 -65.94 -35.75 1.84
CA VAL A 122 -64.68 -35.11 1.44
C VAL A 122 -64.63 -33.69 1.98
N THR A 123 -63.45 -33.12 2.20
CA THR A 123 -63.36 -31.72 2.64
C THR A 123 -63.55 -30.76 1.47
N GLU A 124 -64.18 -29.61 1.71
CA GLU A 124 -64.19 -28.49 0.77
C GLU A 124 -62.76 -28.14 0.30
N GLY A 125 -62.57 -27.91 -1.01
CA GLY A 125 -61.27 -27.68 -1.66
C GLY A 125 -60.48 -28.95 -2.04
N SER A 126 -60.89 -30.15 -1.59
CA SER A 126 -60.23 -31.41 -1.94
C SER A 126 -60.69 -31.99 -3.30
N VAL A 127 -60.35 -33.24 -3.61
CA VAL A 127 -60.73 -33.92 -4.86
C VAL A 127 -61.63 -35.13 -4.55
N ALA A 128 -62.89 -35.10 -4.97
CA ALA A 128 -63.79 -36.25 -4.92
C ALA A 128 -63.54 -37.20 -6.10
N ARG A 129 -63.72 -38.51 -5.86
CA ARG A 129 -63.57 -39.56 -6.89
C ARG A 129 -64.65 -40.64 -6.72
N PHE A 130 -65.55 -40.76 -7.69
CA PHE A 130 -66.51 -41.86 -7.75
C PHE A 130 -66.07 -42.89 -8.80
N THR A 131 -66.20 -44.18 -8.47
CA THR A 131 -65.81 -45.28 -9.36
C THR A 131 -67.02 -46.08 -9.81
N CYS A 132 -66.96 -46.65 -11.01
CA CYS A 132 -68.03 -47.44 -11.61
C CYS A 132 -67.42 -48.46 -12.58
N LYS A 133 -67.96 -49.69 -12.63
CA LYS A 133 -67.58 -50.72 -13.61
C LYS A 133 -68.78 -51.55 -14.02
N VAL A 134 -68.85 -51.90 -15.30
CA VAL A 134 -69.92 -52.68 -15.93
C VAL A 134 -69.41 -53.25 -17.25
N THR A 135 -69.94 -54.39 -17.69
CA THR A 135 -69.66 -54.98 -19.00
C THR A 135 -70.87 -54.89 -19.92
N ALA A 136 -70.62 -54.76 -21.22
CA ALA A 136 -71.64 -54.74 -22.26
C ALA A 136 -71.04 -55.26 -23.58
N SER A 137 -71.90 -55.73 -24.48
CA SER A 137 -71.54 -56.05 -25.86
C SER A 137 -72.46 -55.29 -26.81
N PRO A 138 -71.97 -54.38 -27.67
CA PRO A 138 -70.63 -53.77 -27.65
C PRO A 138 -70.30 -53.01 -26.33
N PRO A 139 -69.04 -52.56 -26.12
CA PRO A 139 -68.62 -51.85 -24.91
C PRO A 139 -69.47 -50.58 -24.62
N PRO A 140 -69.80 -50.28 -23.35
CA PRO A 140 -70.76 -49.24 -23.03
C PRO A 140 -70.10 -47.86 -22.87
N ILE A 141 -70.77 -46.81 -23.33
CA ILE A 141 -70.41 -45.43 -23.01
C ILE A 141 -70.82 -45.14 -21.57
N ILE A 142 -69.85 -44.76 -20.73
CA ILE A 142 -70.05 -44.37 -19.33
C ILE A 142 -70.27 -42.87 -19.23
N THR A 143 -71.38 -42.49 -18.60
CA THR A 143 -71.77 -41.11 -18.28
C THR A 143 -72.22 -41.04 -16.82
N TRP A 144 -72.36 -39.84 -16.26
CA TRP A 144 -72.76 -39.64 -14.87
C TRP A 144 -73.95 -38.69 -14.77
N GLU A 145 -74.96 -39.07 -13.98
CA GLU A 145 -76.04 -38.19 -13.53
C GLU A 145 -75.62 -37.55 -12.18
N PHE A 146 -75.80 -36.24 -12.01
CA PHE A 146 -75.79 -35.52 -10.73
C PHE A 146 -77.20 -34.99 -10.48
N ASN A 147 -77.81 -35.35 -9.35
CA ASN A 147 -79.20 -35.00 -9.01
C ASN A 147 -80.18 -35.27 -10.18
N ARG A 148 -79.97 -36.40 -10.87
CA ARG A 148 -80.70 -36.89 -12.07
C ARG A 148 -80.46 -36.11 -13.38
N VAL A 149 -79.61 -35.09 -13.38
CA VAL A 149 -79.19 -34.35 -14.59
C VAL A 149 -77.86 -34.90 -15.10
N MET A 150 -77.73 -35.11 -16.42
CA MET A 150 -76.49 -35.62 -17.03
C MET A 150 -75.35 -34.60 -16.92
N LEU A 151 -74.20 -35.01 -16.38
CA LEU A 151 -72.97 -34.21 -16.34
C LEU A 151 -72.27 -34.19 -17.71
N PRO A 152 -71.59 -33.08 -18.06
CA PRO A 152 -70.67 -33.06 -19.19
C PRO A 152 -69.48 -34.02 -18.98
N LEU A 153 -68.99 -34.62 -20.07
CA LEU A 153 -67.88 -35.59 -20.03
C LEU A 153 -66.58 -35.01 -19.45
N ALA A 154 -66.32 -33.72 -19.69
CA ALA A 154 -65.21 -32.99 -19.08
C ALA A 154 -65.51 -31.48 -18.97
N THR A 155 -64.89 -30.84 -17.98
CA THR A 155 -64.81 -29.39 -17.75
C THR A 155 -63.45 -29.08 -17.10
N LYS A 156 -63.16 -27.82 -16.74
CA LYS A 156 -61.96 -27.49 -15.96
C LYS A 156 -61.92 -28.09 -14.55
N ARG A 157 -63.04 -28.60 -14.03
CA ARG A 157 -63.22 -28.97 -12.61
C ARG A 157 -63.73 -30.40 -12.41
N ILE A 158 -64.64 -30.84 -13.28
CA ILE A 158 -65.22 -32.18 -13.32
C ILE A 158 -64.71 -32.92 -14.55
N THR A 159 -64.17 -34.13 -14.38
CA THR A 159 -63.57 -34.96 -15.43
C THR A 159 -64.03 -36.40 -15.30
N VAL A 160 -64.55 -37.00 -16.37
CA VAL A 160 -64.75 -38.47 -16.46
C VAL A 160 -63.53 -39.08 -17.13
N LEU A 161 -62.80 -39.94 -16.42
CA LEU A 161 -61.68 -40.69 -16.99
C LEU A 161 -62.17 -41.78 -17.96
N PRO A 162 -61.35 -42.21 -18.95
CA PRO A 162 -61.68 -43.33 -19.84
C PRO A 162 -62.02 -44.65 -19.13
N SER A 163 -61.59 -44.81 -17.87
CA SER A 163 -61.94 -45.93 -16.99
C SER A 163 -63.33 -45.81 -16.32
N GLY A 164 -64.15 -44.84 -16.72
CA GLY A 164 -65.47 -44.57 -16.16
C GLY A 164 -65.48 -43.83 -14.82
N VAL A 165 -64.31 -43.49 -14.26
CA VAL A 165 -64.15 -42.83 -12.96
C VAL A 165 -64.43 -41.33 -13.08
N LEU A 166 -65.40 -40.83 -12.30
CA LEU A 166 -65.68 -39.40 -12.17
C LEU A 166 -64.72 -38.78 -11.15
N GLN A 167 -64.07 -37.68 -11.51
CA GLN A 167 -63.27 -36.83 -10.62
C GLN A 167 -63.87 -35.43 -10.54
N ILE A 168 -63.90 -34.85 -9.34
CA ILE A 168 -64.31 -33.46 -9.09
C ILE A 168 -63.19 -32.81 -8.28
N HIS A 169 -62.49 -31.87 -8.89
CA HIS A 169 -61.38 -31.13 -8.28
C HIS A 169 -61.89 -29.87 -7.58
N GLY A 170 -61.32 -29.51 -6.42
CA GLY A 170 -61.76 -28.32 -5.69
C GLY A 170 -63.24 -28.41 -5.34
N VAL A 171 -63.60 -29.41 -4.52
CA VAL A 171 -65.00 -29.67 -4.16
C VAL A 171 -65.58 -28.49 -3.40
N GLU A 172 -66.74 -28.01 -3.83
CA GLU A 172 -67.47 -26.89 -3.24
C GLU A 172 -68.77 -27.38 -2.58
N LYS A 173 -69.37 -26.57 -1.70
CA LYS A 173 -70.67 -26.86 -1.09
C LYS A 173 -71.77 -27.16 -2.13
N GLY A 174 -71.67 -26.57 -3.33
CA GLY A 174 -72.59 -26.79 -4.44
C GLY A 174 -72.51 -28.17 -5.11
N ASP A 175 -71.44 -28.94 -4.87
CA ASP A 175 -71.30 -30.32 -5.35
C ASP A 175 -72.07 -31.33 -4.48
N ALA A 176 -72.66 -30.91 -3.36
CA ALA A 176 -73.42 -31.79 -2.48
C ALA A 176 -74.65 -32.36 -3.21
N GLY A 177 -74.79 -33.69 -3.20
CA GLY A 177 -75.92 -34.36 -3.86
C GLY A 177 -75.63 -35.77 -4.34
N ASN A 178 -76.54 -36.30 -5.15
CA ASN A 178 -76.58 -37.70 -5.54
C ASN A 178 -75.97 -37.91 -6.93
N TYR A 179 -74.84 -38.62 -6.97
CA TYR A 179 -74.15 -39.02 -8.19
C TYR A 179 -74.52 -40.46 -8.57
N ARG A 180 -74.72 -40.71 -9.86
CA ARG A 180 -75.12 -42.02 -10.38
C ARG A 180 -74.40 -42.30 -11.70
N CYS A 181 -73.87 -43.51 -11.84
CA CYS A 181 -73.25 -43.97 -13.06
C CYS A 181 -74.31 -44.46 -14.06
N VAL A 182 -74.09 -44.19 -15.34
CA VAL A 182 -74.99 -44.48 -16.45
C VAL A 182 -74.20 -45.15 -17.57
N ALA A 183 -74.61 -46.36 -17.93
CA ALA A 183 -74.02 -47.14 -19.00
C ALA A 183 -74.99 -47.21 -20.17
N THR A 184 -74.54 -46.80 -21.36
CA THR A 184 -75.38 -46.79 -22.57
C THR A 184 -74.68 -47.56 -23.69
N ASN A 185 -75.43 -48.42 -24.36
CA ASN A 185 -75.01 -49.23 -25.50
C ASN A 185 -76.24 -49.40 -26.42
N ILE A 186 -76.07 -49.88 -27.65
CA ILE A 186 -77.19 -50.15 -28.59
C ILE A 186 -78.27 -51.08 -27.98
N ALA A 187 -77.92 -51.90 -27.00
CA ALA A 187 -78.85 -52.77 -26.27
C ALA A 187 -79.96 -52.04 -25.50
N ASN A 188 -79.57 -51.03 -24.70
CA ASN A 188 -80.43 -50.19 -23.85
C ASN A 188 -79.58 -49.17 -23.05
N ARG A 189 -80.18 -48.51 -22.06
CA ARG A 189 -79.51 -47.68 -21.05
C ARG A 189 -79.69 -48.28 -19.64
N ARG A 190 -78.60 -48.61 -18.94
CA ARG A 190 -78.60 -49.09 -17.54
C ARG A 190 -78.04 -48.04 -16.59
N ARG A 191 -78.59 -47.94 -15.38
CA ARG A 191 -78.17 -47.01 -14.31
C ARG A 191 -77.71 -47.76 -13.06
N SER A 192 -76.75 -47.21 -12.31
CA SER A 192 -76.33 -47.72 -11.01
C SER A 192 -77.23 -47.25 -9.86
N THR A 193 -76.94 -47.71 -8.65
CA THR A 193 -77.29 -47.02 -7.40
C THR A 193 -76.85 -45.55 -7.41
N GLU A 194 -77.51 -44.74 -6.60
CA GLU A 194 -77.08 -43.37 -6.28
C GLU A 194 -76.03 -43.40 -5.15
N ALA A 195 -75.08 -42.48 -5.19
CA ALA A 195 -74.03 -42.29 -4.21
C ALA A 195 -73.95 -40.81 -3.82
N THR A 196 -73.94 -40.51 -2.53
CA THR A 196 -73.99 -39.12 -2.04
C THR A 196 -72.59 -38.53 -1.91
N LEU A 197 -72.36 -37.32 -2.44
CA LEU A 197 -71.22 -36.50 -2.08
C LEU A 197 -71.62 -35.58 -0.92
N THR A 198 -70.87 -35.66 0.19
CA THR A 198 -71.06 -34.77 1.34
C THR A 198 -69.79 -33.96 1.58
N PRO A 199 -69.73 -32.68 1.16
CA PRO A 199 -68.67 -31.76 1.55
C PRO A 199 -68.70 -31.51 3.07
N ASN A 200 -67.58 -31.74 3.73
CA ASN A 200 -67.35 -31.40 5.12
C ASN A 200 -66.53 -30.10 5.22
N LYS A 201 -66.83 -29.27 6.23
CA LYS A 201 -66.15 -27.99 6.44
C LYS A 201 -64.67 -28.22 6.75
N SER A 202 -63.80 -27.50 6.04
CA SER A 202 -62.38 -27.47 6.37
C SER A 202 -62.15 -26.80 7.74
N GLN A 203 -61.30 -27.40 8.57
CA GLN A 203 -60.80 -26.75 9.79
C GLN A 203 -59.48 -26.05 9.48
N ARG A 204 -59.38 -24.76 9.84
CA ARG A 204 -58.12 -23.98 9.81
C ARG A 204 -57.07 -24.72 10.65
N PRO A 205 -55.81 -24.83 10.21
CA PRO A 205 -54.82 -25.59 10.95
C PRO A 205 -54.42 -24.81 12.21
N ARG A 206 -54.31 -25.49 13.34
CA ARG A 206 -53.83 -24.94 14.62
C ARG A 206 -52.52 -25.61 14.98
N ILE A 207 -51.45 -24.84 15.08
CA ILE A 207 -50.19 -25.28 15.69
C ILE A 207 -50.46 -25.52 17.18
N ILE A 208 -50.10 -26.72 17.67
CA ILE A 208 -50.32 -27.19 19.05
C ILE A 208 -49.01 -27.29 19.84
N ALA A 209 -47.90 -27.53 19.15
CA ALA A 209 -46.55 -27.24 19.61
C ALA A 209 -45.83 -26.52 18.47
N GLY A 210 -45.29 -25.34 18.72
CA GLY A 210 -44.52 -24.56 17.75
C GLY A 210 -43.06 -24.46 18.15
N PRO A 211 -42.19 -23.98 17.25
CA PRO A 211 -40.78 -23.80 17.56
C PRO A 211 -40.62 -22.76 18.68
N GLN A 212 -39.69 -23.04 19.60
CA GLN A 212 -39.27 -22.10 20.65
C GLN A 212 -37.88 -21.56 20.32
N ASN A 213 -37.55 -20.38 20.83
CA ASN A 213 -36.20 -19.82 20.72
C ASN A 213 -35.20 -20.80 21.34
N ALA A 214 -34.12 -21.10 20.62
CA ALA A 214 -33.11 -22.04 21.09
C ALA A 214 -31.70 -21.48 20.89
N THR A 215 -30.84 -21.80 21.84
CA THR A 215 -29.44 -21.39 21.90
C THR A 215 -28.59 -22.65 21.79
N VAL A 216 -27.72 -22.73 20.78
CA VAL A 216 -27.06 -23.99 20.38
C VAL A 216 -25.60 -23.74 20.03
N SER A 217 -24.69 -24.52 20.61
CA SER A 217 -23.25 -24.46 20.32
C SER A 217 -22.93 -24.92 18.89
N LEU A 218 -21.80 -24.46 18.36
CA LEU A 218 -21.24 -25.00 17.11
C LEU A 218 -21.11 -26.52 17.13
N HIS A 219 -21.28 -27.14 15.95
CA HIS A 219 -21.22 -28.59 15.68
C HIS A 219 -22.26 -29.46 16.40
N GLN A 220 -23.01 -28.95 17.36
CA GLN A 220 -24.18 -29.64 17.92
C GLN A 220 -25.34 -29.68 16.90
N SER A 221 -26.45 -30.33 17.27
CA SER A 221 -27.67 -30.36 16.45
C SER A 221 -28.81 -29.60 17.12
N ALA A 222 -29.47 -28.73 16.36
CA ALA A 222 -30.70 -28.05 16.80
C ALA A 222 -31.94 -28.82 16.34
N ILE A 223 -32.97 -28.92 17.19
CA ILE A 223 -34.28 -29.46 16.82
C ILE A 223 -35.33 -28.39 17.06
N LEU A 224 -36.02 -27.98 16.00
CA LEU A 224 -37.15 -27.07 16.04
C LEU A 224 -38.45 -27.86 15.87
N GLU A 225 -39.27 -27.87 16.91
CA GLU A 225 -40.55 -28.58 16.89
C GLU A 225 -41.61 -27.87 16.07
N CYS A 226 -42.46 -28.61 15.34
CA CYS A 226 -43.71 -28.06 14.85
C CYS A 226 -44.77 -29.13 14.59
N MET A 227 -45.76 -29.19 15.48
CA MET A 227 -46.91 -30.08 15.39
C MET A 227 -48.19 -29.25 15.23
N ALA A 228 -49.03 -29.61 14.26
CA ALA A 228 -50.30 -28.92 14.01
C ALA A 228 -51.46 -29.91 13.81
N THR A 229 -52.63 -29.52 14.33
CA THR A 229 -53.90 -30.23 14.15
C THR A 229 -54.81 -29.49 13.16
N GLY A 230 -55.74 -30.20 12.55
CA GLY A 230 -56.66 -29.68 11.53
C GLY A 230 -57.30 -30.80 10.71
N ASN A 231 -58.32 -30.44 9.93
CA ASN A 231 -59.08 -31.38 9.09
C ASN A 231 -59.21 -30.83 7.65
N PRO A 232 -58.60 -31.48 6.64
CA PRO A 232 -57.69 -32.63 6.73
C PRO A 232 -56.38 -32.29 7.47
N ARG A 233 -55.60 -33.32 7.81
CA ARG A 233 -54.32 -33.18 8.54
C ARG A 233 -53.44 -32.11 7.87
N PRO A 234 -52.91 -31.11 8.60
CA PRO A 234 -52.09 -30.07 8.01
C PRO A 234 -50.77 -30.59 7.44
N LEU A 235 -50.29 -29.98 6.36
CA LEU A 235 -48.92 -30.15 5.87
C LEU A 235 -48.01 -29.14 6.55
N ILE A 236 -46.93 -29.63 7.16
CA ILE A 236 -45.88 -28.79 7.76
C ILE A 236 -44.84 -28.43 6.70
N SER A 237 -44.38 -27.19 6.74
CA SER A 237 -43.36 -26.65 5.85
C SER A 237 -42.51 -25.65 6.63
N TRP A 238 -41.21 -25.56 6.32
CA TRP A 238 -40.26 -24.67 7.00
C TRP A 238 -39.66 -23.66 6.03
N SER A 239 -39.31 -22.49 6.56
CA SER A 239 -38.68 -21.39 5.84
C SER A 239 -37.88 -20.52 6.83
N ARG A 240 -36.94 -19.71 6.35
CA ARG A 240 -36.30 -18.65 7.17
C ARG A 240 -37.02 -17.33 6.94
N ALA A 241 -37.17 -16.52 7.99
CA ALA A 241 -37.78 -15.18 7.88
C ALA A 241 -36.90 -14.20 7.09
N ASP A 242 -35.57 -14.41 7.07
CA ASP A 242 -34.64 -13.64 6.24
C ASP A 242 -34.63 -14.06 4.76
N SER A 243 -35.60 -14.88 4.33
CA SER A 243 -35.78 -15.39 2.96
C SER A 243 -34.60 -16.18 2.38
N LYS A 244 -33.56 -16.49 3.17
CA LYS A 244 -32.50 -17.41 2.75
C LYS A 244 -33.05 -18.83 2.66
N SER A 245 -32.48 -19.63 1.78
CA SER A 245 -32.72 -21.08 1.75
C SER A 245 -32.33 -21.72 3.07
N ILE A 246 -33.16 -22.64 3.57
CA ILE A 246 -32.71 -23.62 4.55
C ILE A 246 -31.75 -24.57 3.83
N ASP A 247 -30.58 -24.86 4.41
CA ASP A 247 -29.58 -25.75 3.82
C ASP A 247 -30.11 -27.18 3.72
N VAL A 248 -30.15 -27.72 2.50
CA VAL A 248 -30.73 -29.04 2.20
C VAL A 248 -29.77 -30.19 2.58
N PHE A 249 -28.49 -29.91 2.78
CA PHE A 249 -27.50 -30.93 3.17
C PHE A 249 -27.49 -31.17 4.68
N ASN A 250 -27.51 -30.10 5.47
CA ASN A 250 -27.40 -30.16 6.93
C ASN A 250 -28.74 -30.09 7.67
N THR A 251 -29.87 -30.01 6.96
CA THR A 251 -31.21 -30.00 7.60
C THR A 251 -32.16 -31.05 7.04
N LYS A 252 -33.11 -31.48 7.88
CA LYS A 252 -34.11 -32.47 7.51
C LYS A 252 -35.43 -32.19 8.22
N VAL A 253 -36.52 -32.17 7.46
CA VAL A 253 -37.88 -32.21 8.04
C VAL A 253 -38.23 -33.66 8.32
N LEU A 254 -38.53 -33.96 9.59
CA LEU A 254 -38.92 -35.28 10.06
C LEU A 254 -40.40 -35.55 9.80
N GLY A 255 -40.80 -36.83 9.76
CA GLY A 255 -42.18 -37.23 9.44
C GLY A 255 -43.26 -36.77 10.43
N ASN A 256 -42.86 -36.26 11.61
CA ASN A 256 -43.75 -35.62 12.58
C ASN A 256 -43.94 -34.11 12.36
N GLY A 257 -43.13 -33.48 11.50
CA GLY A 257 -43.14 -32.04 11.23
C GLY A 257 -41.93 -31.28 11.77
N ASN A 258 -41.13 -31.85 12.67
CA ASN A 258 -39.98 -31.16 13.28
C ASN A 258 -38.84 -30.96 12.26
N LEU A 259 -38.12 -29.84 12.36
CA LEU A 259 -36.90 -29.56 11.60
C LEU A 259 -35.68 -29.87 12.48
N ILE A 260 -34.83 -30.81 12.05
CA ILE A 260 -33.48 -30.97 12.62
C ILE A 260 -32.47 -30.23 11.75
N ILE A 261 -31.52 -29.54 12.40
CA ILE A 261 -30.32 -28.93 11.82
C ILE A 261 -29.14 -29.65 12.48
N SER A 262 -28.40 -30.44 11.71
CA SER A 262 -27.16 -31.10 12.16
C SER A 262 -25.95 -30.22 11.86
N ASP A 263 -24.86 -30.43 12.60
CA ASP A 263 -23.58 -29.69 12.43
C ASP A 263 -23.80 -28.16 12.35
N VAL A 264 -24.31 -27.61 13.46
CA VAL A 264 -24.66 -26.18 13.56
C VAL A 264 -23.45 -25.28 13.32
N LYS A 265 -23.59 -24.35 12.37
CA LYS A 265 -22.60 -23.38 11.91
C LYS A 265 -23.14 -21.97 12.10
N PRO A 266 -22.30 -20.90 12.12
CA PRO A 266 -22.77 -19.53 12.36
C PRO A 266 -23.90 -19.10 11.41
N GLN A 267 -23.82 -19.51 10.14
CA GLN A 267 -24.83 -19.29 9.10
C GLN A 267 -26.23 -19.89 9.42
N HIS A 268 -26.32 -20.89 10.30
CA HIS A 268 -27.58 -21.51 10.71
C HIS A 268 -28.33 -20.68 11.75
N GLY A 269 -27.74 -19.61 12.30
CA GLY A 269 -28.43 -18.65 13.16
C GLY A 269 -29.49 -17.82 12.43
N GLY A 270 -30.44 -17.29 13.21
CA GLY A 270 -31.54 -16.44 12.74
C GLY A 270 -32.93 -17.06 12.93
N VAL A 271 -33.95 -16.37 12.40
CA VAL A 271 -35.36 -16.70 12.63
C VAL A 271 -35.89 -17.72 11.63
N TYR A 272 -36.35 -18.86 12.14
CA TYR A 272 -37.04 -19.92 11.41
C TYR A 272 -38.56 -19.79 11.59
N MET A 273 -39.29 -20.08 10.52
CA MET A 273 -40.74 -20.05 10.46
C MET A 273 -41.28 -21.42 10.05
N CYS A 274 -42.00 -22.07 10.96
CA CYS A 274 -42.89 -23.18 10.62
C CYS A 274 -44.19 -22.62 10.03
N ARG A 275 -44.70 -23.27 8.99
CA ARG A 275 -46.00 -23.02 8.37
C ARG A 275 -46.78 -24.32 8.26
N ALA A 276 -47.91 -24.39 8.96
CA ALA A 276 -48.90 -25.46 8.83
C ALA A 276 -49.99 -25.03 7.83
N THR A 277 -50.19 -25.78 6.74
CA THR A 277 -51.16 -25.45 5.68
C THR A 277 -52.18 -26.59 5.50
N THR A 278 -53.47 -26.30 5.42
CA THR A 278 -54.51 -27.34 5.22
C THR A 278 -54.60 -27.73 3.72
N PRO A 279 -54.37 -29.02 3.35
CA PRO A 279 -54.42 -29.51 1.98
C PRO A 279 -55.62 -29.02 1.14
N GLY A 280 -55.36 -28.66 -0.12
CA GLY A 280 -56.39 -28.20 -1.07
C GLY A 280 -56.93 -26.78 -0.82
N THR A 281 -56.51 -26.12 0.26
CA THR A 281 -57.01 -24.78 0.63
C THR A 281 -55.89 -23.73 0.68
N ARG A 282 -56.27 -22.45 0.81
CA ARG A 282 -55.33 -21.36 1.15
C ARG A 282 -55.19 -21.14 2.68
N ASN A 283 -55.79 -21.98 3.52
CA ASN A 283 -55.75 -21.82 4.97
C ASN A 283 -54.41 -22.29 5.55
N TYR A 284 -53.75 -21.42 6.32
CA TYR A 284 -52.52 -21.74 7.04
C TYR A 284 -52.45 -21.03 8.40
N THR A 285 -51.52 -21.48 9.23
CA THR A 285 -50.99 -20.80 10.42
C THR A 285 -49.47 -20.88 10.43
N ILE A 286 -48.82 -19.94 11.12
CA ILE A 286 -47.37 -19.86 11.25
C ILE A 286 -46.95 -19.77 12.71
N ALA A 287 -45.73 -20.20 13.01
CA ALA A 287 -45.05 -19.97 14.28
C ALA A 287 -43.54 -19.81 14.02
N THR A 288 -42.86 -18.98 14.82
CA THR A 288 -41.50 -18.53 14.56
C THR A 288 -40.61 -18.63 15.80
N ALA A 289 -39.36 -18.99 15.62
CA ALA A 289 -38.32 -18.96 16.65
C ALA A 289 -36.99 -18.46 16.12
N ASN A 290 -36.20 -17.82 16.98
CA ASN A 290 -34.81 -17.48 16.69
C ASN A 290 -33.86 -18.60 17.15
N ILE A 291 -32.92 -18.98 16.29
CA ILE A 291 -31.75 -19.77 16.67
C ILE A 291 -30.58 -18.82 16.92
N THR A 292 -30.07 -18.82 18.16
CA THR A 292 -28.80 -18.20 18.52
C THR A 292 -27.71 -19.27 18.47
N VAL A 293 -26.70 -19.08 17.63
CA VAL A 293 -25.54 -19.98 17.57
C VAL A 293 -24.46 -19.46 18.48
N LEU A 294 -24.08 -20.24 19.49
CA LEU A 294 -22.99 -19.92 20.40
C LEU A 294 -21.64 -20.36 19.79
N ALA A 295 -20.62 -19.54 19.98
CA ALA A 295 -19.28 -19.73 19.42
C ALA A 295 -18.19 -19.42 20.45
N PRO A 296 -17.11 -20.23 20.52
CA PRO A 296 -15.96 -19.96 21.38
C PRO A 296 -15.24 -18.68 20.96
N PRO A 297 -14.39 -18.10 21.82
CA PRO A 297 -13.70 -16.85 21.51
C PRO A 297 -12.64 -17.06 20.42
N SER A 298 -12.54 -16.07 19.52
CA SER A 298 -11.56 -16.02 18.44
C SER A 298 -10.85 -14.67 18.45
N LEU A 299 -9.51 -14.68 18.35
CA LEU A 299 -8.70 -13.47 18.38
C LEU A 299 -8.74 -12.76 17.02
N VAL A 300 -9.04 -11.47 17.04
CA VAL A 300 -9.00 -10.54 15.89
C VAL A 300 -7.69 -9.75 15.91
N GLU A 301 -7.22 -9.37 17.10
CA GLU A 301 -5.93 -8.72 17.33
C GLU A 301 -5.31 -9.38 18.57
N TRP A 302 -4.00 -9.62 18.55
CA TRP A 302 -3.27 -10.29 19.63
C TRP A 302 -2.07 -9.45 20.08
N PRO A 303 -1.58 -9.63 21.31
CA PRO A 303 -0.41 -8.90 21.76
C PRO A 303 0.84 -9.34 20.99
N GLU A 304 1.62 -8.38 20.50
CA GLU A 304 2.95 -8.61 19.92
C GLU A 304 4.03 -8.44 21.01
N SER A 305 5.13 -9.20 20.89
CA SER A 305 6.28 -9.03 21.79
C SER A 305 6.94 -7.66 21.61
N LEU A 306 7.28 -7.00 22.71
CA LEU A 306 7.81 -5.64 22.74
C LEU A 306 9.19 -5.61 23.40
N THR A 307 10.14 -4.93 22.77
CA THR A 307 11.41 -4.53 23.40
C THR A 307 11.34 -3.04 23.75
N ARG A 308 11.62 -2.66 24.99
CA ARG A 308 11.52 -1.27 25.48
C ARG A 308 12.61 -0.92 26.49
N PRO A 309 13.09 0.33 26.54
CA PRO A 309 14.01 0.77 27.58
C PRO A 309 13.31 0.92 28.93
N ARG A 310 14.09 0.87 30.02
CA ARG A 310 13.67 1.34 31.36
C ARG A 310 13.07 2.77 31.28
N ALA A 311 12.08 3.05 32.13
CA ALA A 311 11.24 4.24 32.15
C ALA A 311 10.37 4.48 30.88
N GLY A 312 10.49 3.65 29.84
CA GLY A 312 9.65 3.70 28.64
C GLY A 312 8.19 3.32 28.90
N THR A 313 7.42 3.14 27.80
CA THR A 313 6.02 2.71 27.85
C THR A 313 5.77 1.53 26.90
N ALA A 314 5.13 0.47 27.43
CA ALA A 314 4.67 -0.69 26.68
C ALA A 314 3.15 -0.64 26.52
N ARG A 315 2.65 -1.11 25.38
CA ARG A 315 1.22 -1.13 25.03
C ARG A 315 0.90 -2.42 24.30
N PHE A 316 0.33 -3.37 25.01
CA PHE A 316 -0.20 -4.60 24.43
C PHE A 316 -1.68 -4.39 24.07
N VAL A 317 -2.09 -4.92 22.93
CA VAL A 317 -3.49 -4.87 22.45
C VAL A 317 -3.99 -6.31 22.30
N CYS A 318 -5.27 -6.53 22.55
CA CYS A 318 -5.93 -7.80 22.35
C CYS A 318 -7.41 -7.55 22.06
N GLN A 319 -7.92 -8.08 20.94
CA GLN A 319 -9.32 -7.97 20.55
C GLN A 319 -9.84 -9.34 20.13
N ALA A 320 -11.09 -9.64 20.46
CA ALA A 320 -11.68 -10.95 20.18
C ALA A 320 -13.19 -10.87 19.93
N GLU A 321 -13.66 -11.78 19.08
CA GLU A 321 -15.07 -12.02 18.79
C GLU A 321 -15.51 -13.37 19.36
N GLY A 322 -16.79 -13.50 19.69
CA GLY A 322 -17.40 -14.72 20.24
C GLY A 322 -18.88 -14.50 20.53
N VAL A 323 -19.62 -15.59 20.73
CA VAL A 323 -21.05 -15.54 21.12
C VAL A 323 -21.28 -16.49 22.30
N PRO A 324 -21.49 -15.98 23.53
CA PRO A 324 -21.57 -14.56 23.93
C PRO A 324 -20.23 -13.80 23.76
N LEU A 325 -20.30 -12.46 23.78
CA LEU A 325 -19.11 -11.61 23.72
C LEU A 325 -18.12 -11.98 24.84
N PRO A 326 -16.85 -12.29 24.54
CA PRO A 326 -15.93 -12.83 25.53
C PRO A 326 -15.35 -11.76 26.46
N HIS A 327 -15.01 -12.19 27.68
CA HIS A 327 -14.25 -11.41 28.64
C HIS A 327 -12.74 -11.51 28.34
N ILE A 328 -11.99 -10.42 28.56
CA ILE A 328 -10.55 -10.34 28.36
C ILE A 328 -9.85 -10.16 29.71
N THR A 329 -8.99 -11.12 30.06
CA THR A 329 -8.15 -11.14 31.27
C THR A 329 -6.68 -11.06 30.86
N TRP A 330 -5.95 -10.06 31.35
CA TRP A 330 -4.49 -9.99 31.18
C TRP A 330 -3.77 -10.74 32.30
N LEU A 331 -2.78 -11.57 31.93
CA LEU A 331 -1.87 -12.26 32.84
C LEU A 331 -0.42 -11.78 32.62
N LYS A 332 0.43 -11.95 33.63
CA LYS A 332 1.89 -11.77 33.60
C LYS A 332 2.52 -13.02 34.23
N ASN A 333 3.28 -13.78 33.44
CA ASN A 333 3.88 -15.06 33.87
C ASN A 333 2.88 -16.05 34.51
N GLY A 334 1.62 -16.07 34.04
CA GLY A 334 0.53 -16.89 34.56
C GLY A 334 -0.38 -16.20 35.59
N GLU A 335 0.09 -15.18 36.30
CA GLU A 335 -0.68 -14.49 37.34
C GLU A 335 -1.49 -13.31 36.78
N LYS A 336 -2.66 -13.03 37.36
CA LYS A 336 -3.55 -11.97 36.88
C LYS A 336 -2.93 -10.58 37.07
N VAL A 337 -2.91 -9.77 36.02
CA VAL A 337 -2.39 -8.39 36.09
C VAL A 337 -3.35 -7.53 36.91
N HIS A 338 -2.81 -6.79 37.87
CA HIS A 338 -3.54 -5.79 38.64
C HIS A 338 -3.16 -4.38 38.20
N SER A 339 -4.15 -3.50 38.09
CA SER A 339 -3.94 -2.08 37.77
C SER A 339 -3.32 -1.32 38.93
N ASN A 340 -2.35 -0.45 38.66
CA ASN A 340 -1.70 0.42 39.64
C ASN A 340 -1.34 1.78 38.99
N GLY A 341 -0.56 2.63 39.67
CA GLY A 341 -0.19 3.95 39.14
C GLY A 341 0.54 3.92 37.79
N ARG A 342 1.31 2.85 37.53
CA ARG A 342 2.06 2.61 36.28
C ARG A 342 1.26 1.80 35.26
N ILE A 343 0.61 0.73 35.72
CA ILE A 343 -0.07 -0.27 34.89
C ILE A 343 -1.56 0.04 34.80
N LYS A 344 -2.04 0.36 33.59
CA LYS A 344 -3.45 0.66 33.30
C LYS A 344 -4.01 -0.37 32.31
N MET A 345 -5.16 -0.93 32.65
CA MET A 345 -5.91 -1.85 31.79
C MET A 345 -7.17 -1.18 31.28
N TYR A 346 -7.47 -1.43 30.01
CA TYR A 346 -8.71 -1.12 29.31
C TYR A 346 -9.16 -2.41 28.62
N ASN A 347 -10.45 -2.55 28.28
CA ASN A 347 -11.02 -3.84 27.84
C ASN A 347 -10.20 -4.59 26.78
N SER A 348 -9.59 -3.90 25.83
CA SER A 348 -8.72 -4.46 24.78
C SER A 348 -7.24 -4.10 24.89
N LYS A 349 -6.78 -3.40 25.94
CA LYS A 349 -5.41 -2.82 26.01
C LYS A 349 -4.79 -2.86 27.39
N LEU A 350 -3.57 -3.38 27.48
CA LEU A 350 -2.70 -3.30 28.66
C LEU A 350 -1.60 -2.26 28.40
N VAL A 351 -1.51 -1.24 29.25
CA VAL A 351 -0.54 -0.14 29.14
C VAL A 351 0.33 -0.10 30.39
N ILE A 352 1.64 -0.27 30.23
CA ILE A 352 2.64 -0.17 31.31
C ILE A 352 3.46 1.08 31.05
N ASN A 353 3.29 2.11 31.87
CA ASN A 353 4.07 3.35 31.81
C ASN A 353 5.22 3.27 32.83
N GLN A 354 6.32 3.99 32.60
CA GLN A 354 7.50 3.97 33.49
C GLN A 354 7.99 2.52 33.75
N ILE A 355 8.37 1.81 32.69
CA ILE A 355 8.84 0.42 32.75
C ILE A 355 10.00 0.25 33.75
N ILE A 356 9.94 -0.78 34.59
CA ILE A 356 11.01 -1.20 35.51
C ILE A 356 11.54 -2.59 35.10
N PRO A 357 12.75 -3.02 35.51
CA PRO A 357 13.31 -4.33 35.14
C PRO A 357 12.38 -5.51 35.45
N GLU A 358 11.66 -5.41 36.56
CA GLU A 358 10.71 -6.42 37.04
C GLU A 358 9.45 -6.52 36.15
N ASP A 359 9.27 -5.63 35.18
CA ASP A 359 8.23 -5.75 34.15
C ASP A 359 8.62 -6.70 33.01
N ASP A 360 9.88 -7.15 32.89
CA ASP A 360 10.29 -8.18 31.91
C ASP A 360 9.58 -9.51 32.21
N ALA A 361 8.69 -9.91 31.31
CA ALA A 361 7.75 -11.00 31.54
C ALA A 361 7.06 -11.42 30.24
N ILE A 362 6.44 -12.60 30.27
CA ILE A 362 5.44 -13.01 29.29
C ILE A 362 4.09 -12.46 29.74
N TYR A 363 3.58 -11.46 29.03
CA TYR A 363 2.22 -10.97 29.18
C TYR A 363 1.30 -11.81 28.30
N GLN A 364 0.14 -12.19 28.83
CA GLN A 364 -0.78 -13.09 28.16
C GLN A 364 -2.15 -12.46 28.11
N CYS A 365 -2.80 -12.54 26.96
CA CYS A 365 -4.22 -12.24 26.83
C CYS A 365 -4.99 -13.55 26.89
N GLN A 366 -5.66 -13.80 28.03
CA GLN A 366 -6.65 -14.85 28.17
C GLN A 366 -8.02 -14.27 27.80
N VAL A 367 -8.70 -14.94 26.87
CA VAL A 367 -10.02 -14.52 26.38
C VAL A 367 -10.98 -15.68 26.57
N GLU A 368 -12.12 -15.45 27.21
CA GLU A 368 -13.02 -16.52 27.66
C GLU A 368 -14.51 -16.17 27.53
N ASN A 369 -15.31 -17.17 27.16
CA ASN A 369 -16.77 -17.16 27.31
C ASN A 369 -17.26 -18.57 27.70
N GLU A 370 -18.58 -18.74 27.87
CA GLU A 370 -19.20 -20.03 28.24
C GLU A 370 -19.02 -21.16 27.21
N GLN A 371 -18.41 -20.91 26.05
CA GLN A 371 -18.13 -21.91 25.01
C GLN A 371 -16.65 -22.30 24.93
N GLY A 372 -15.76 -21.62 25.66
CA GLY A 372 -14.34 -21.94 25.71
C GLY A 372 -13.46 -20.72 25.96
N SER A 373 -12.15 -20.93 25.90
CA SER A 373 -11.16 -19.87 26.03
C SER A 373 -10.03 -20.02 25.00
N VAL A 374 -9.40 -18.90 24.70
CA VAL A 374 -8.19 -18.82 23.86
C VAL A 374 -7.15 -17.95 24.58
N LEU A 375 -5.89 -18.30 24.42
CA LEU A 375 -4.76 -17.66 25.08
C LEU A 375 -3.74 -17.22 24.03
N SER A 376 -3.31 -15.97 24.09
CA SER A 376 -2.15 -15.47 23.33
C SER A 376 -1.09 -14.90 24.28
N MET A 377 0.16 -14.90 23.84
CA MET A 377 1.34 -14.60 24.67
C MET A 377 2.28 -13.65 23.93
N ALA A 378 2.81 -12.66 24.64
CA ALA A 378 3.81 -11.72 24.16
C ALA A 378 4.86 -11.46 25.24
N ARG A 379 6.14 -11.36 24.88
CA ARG A 379 7.18 -10.98 25.83
C ARG A 379 7.37 -9.47 25.87
N LEU A 380 7.43 -8.88 27.06
CA LEU A 380 8.12 -7.60 27.25
C LEU A 380 9.59 -7.91 27.55
N ILE A 381 10.49 -7.37 26.74
CA ILE A 381 11.94 -7.35 27.02
C ILE A 381 12.31 -5.95 27.49
N VAL A 382 12.85 -5.83 28.70
CA VAL A 382 13.26 -4.56 29.29
C VAL A 382 14.76 -4.35 29.10
N VAL A 383 15.13 -3.45 28.19
CA VAL A 383 16.53 -3.17 27.86
C VAL A 383 17.15 -2.26 28.92
N MET A 384 18.20 -2.76 29.55
CA MET A 384 19.05 -2.05 30.50
C MET A 384 20.22 -1.37 29.81
N SER A 385 20.89 -0.46 30.53
CA SER A 385 22.15 0.15 30.07
C SER A 385 23.28 -0.87 29.89
N GLU A 386 23.29 -1.92 30.71
CA GLU A 386 24.27 -3.01 30.68
C GLU A 386 24.08 -4.01 29.52
N ASP A 387 22.89 -4.07 28.91
CA ASP A 387 22.61 -4.97 27.78
C ASP A 387 23.24 -4.50 26.46
N ARG A 388 23.69 -3.24 26.39
CA ARG A 388 24.35 -2.65 25.22
C ARG A 388 25.81 -3.15 25.13
N PRO A 389 26.51 -3.01 23.99
CA PRO A 389 27.93 -3.30 23.92
C PRO A 389 28.70 -2.22 24.71
N SER A 390 29.83 -2.59 25.31
CA SER A 390 30.79 -1.55 25.72
C SER A 390 31.40 -0.87 24.50
N ALA A 391 32.06 0.28 24.69
CA ALA A 391 32.65 1.01 23.56
C ALA A 391 33.72 0.16 22.84
N PRO A 392 33.86 0.29 21.50
CA PRO A 392 35.05 -0.18 20.78
C PRO A 392 36.32 0.38 21.42
N ARG A 393 37.34 -0.46 21.56
CA ARG A 393 38.58 -0.12 22.29
C ARG A 393 39.76 0.06 21.33
N ASN A 394 40.84 0.67 21.81
CA ASN A 394 42.13 0.75 21.12
C ASN A 394 42.01 1.20 19.65
N ILE A 395 41.14 2.19 19.42
CA ILE A 395 40.99 2.88 18.14
C ILE A 395 42.29 3.62 17.81
N ARG A 396 42.72 3.55 16.54
CA ARG A 396 43.88 4.23 15.97
C ARG A 396 43.58 4.65 14.55
N ALA A 397 44.23 5.71 14.09
CA ALA A 397 44.09 6.28 12.75
C ALA A 397 45.47 6.49 12.13
N ASP A 398 45.72 5.85 10.99
CA ASP A 398 46.99 5.85 10.27
C ASP A 398 46.78 6.52 8.90
N THR A 399 47.54 7.57 8.56
CA THR A 399 47.39 8.25 7.26
C THR A 399 47.87 7.37 6.11
N VAL A 400 47.05 7.23 5.07
CA VAL A 400 47.36 6.42 3.88
C VAL A 400 47.78 7.29 2.70
N SER A 401 47.16 8.47 2.51
CA SER A 401 47.44 9.35 1.37
C SER A 401 47.01 10.80 1.63
N SER A 402 47.01 11.61 0.56
CA SER A 402 46.41 12.95 0.50
C SER A 402 44.88 12.96 0.58
N SER A 403 44.21 11.82 0.49
CA SER A 403 42.75 11.72 0.51
C SER A 403 42.21 10.48 1.22
N ALA A 404 43.05 9.75 1.97
CA ALA A 404 42.62 8.55 2.70
C ALA A 404 43.35 8.33 4.03
N ILE A 405 42.60 7.83 5.02
CA ILE A 405 43.06 7.48 6.37
C ILE A 405 42.52 6.07 6.72
N LEU A 406 43.40 5.20 7.24
CA LEU A 406 43.06 3.88 7.75
C LEU A 406 42.70 3.97 9.23
N LEU A 407 41.50 3.57 9.60
CA LEU A 407 41.11 3.29 10.97
C LEU A 407 41.29 1.82 11.31
N ALA A 408 41.65 1.54 12.56
CA ALA A 408 41.66 0.20 13.14
C ALA A 408 41.26 0.25 14.62
N TRP A 409 40.57 -0.76 15.10
CA TRP A 409 40.08 -0.84 16.48
C TRP A 409 40.05 -2.29 17.00
N GLU A 410 39.73 -2.45 18.28
CA GLU A 410 39.39 -3.72 18.92
C GLU A 410 37.88 -3.79 19.21
N ARG A 411 37.34 -5.02 19.23
CA ARG A 411 35.94 -5.24 19.60
C ARG A 411 35.66 -4.83 21.06
N PRO A 412 34.39 -4.51 21.41
CA PRO A 412 33.94 -4.30 22.78
C PRO A 412 34.40 -5.36 23.76
N LEU A 413 34.51 -5.00 25.04
CA LEU A 413 34.85 -5.93 26.11
C LEU A 413 33.64 -6.77 26.57
N TYR A 414 32.43 -6.21 26.47
CA TYR A 414 31.17 -6.82 26.92
C TYR A 414 30.14 -6.83 25.78
N ASN A 415 29.31 -7.89 25.72
CA ASN A 415 28.37 -8.17 24.62
C ASN A 415 29.00 -8.16 23.21
N SER A 416 30.30 -8.44 23.13
CA SER A 416 31.15 -8.39 21.91
C SER A 416 30.72 -9.39 20.83
N ASP A 417 30.17 -10.52 21.28
CA ASP A 417 29.56 -11.61 20.53
C ASP A 417 28.25 -11.21 19.84
N LYS A 418 27.51 -10.26 20.42
CA LYS A 418 26.19 -9.80 19.93
C LYS A 418 26.29 -8.58 19.00
N VAL A 419 27.50 -8.06 18.78
CA VAL A 419 27.74 -6.94 17.87
C VAL A 419 27.50 -7.41 16.44
N ILE A 420 26.58 -6.76 15.72
CA ILE A 420 26.22 -7.04 14.33
C ILE A 420 26.89 -6.06 13.34
N ALA A 421 27.25 -4.87 13.81
CA ALA A 421 27.83 -3.81 12.99
C ALA A 421 28.66 -2.83 13.84
N TYR A 422 29.52 -2.09 13.16
CA TYR A 422 30.14 -0.86 13.67
C TYR A 422 29.68 0.33 12.82
N SER A 423 29.52 1.51 13.41
CA SER A 423 29.59 2.77 12.66
C SER A 423 30.92 3.45 12.92
N VAL A 424 31.60 3.83 11.85
CA VAL A 424 32.74 4.73 11.83
C VAL A 424 32.22 6.14 11.62
N HIS A 425 32.50 7.02 12.57
CA HIS A 425 32.13 8.44 12.54
C HIS A 425 33.38 9.27 12.24
N TYR A 426 33.25 10.26 11.35
CA TYR A 426 34.32 11.20 11.04
C TYR A 426 33.82 12.61 10.77
N MET A 427 34.59 13.60 11.22
CA MET A 427 34.28 15.02 11.13
C MET A 427 35.57 15.82 10.92
N LYS A 428 35.49 16.97 10.25
CA LYS A 428 36.64 17.88 10.09
C LYS A 428 36.92 18.54 11.43
N ALA A 429 38.17 18.52 11.91
CA ALA A 429 38.51 18.94 13.27
C ALA A 429 38.44 20.47 13.52
N GLU A 430 38.20 21.27 12.47
CA GLU A 430 38.24 22.74 12.51
C GLU A 430 37.06 23.34 11.73
N GLY A 431 35.96 23.64 12.43
CA GLY A 431 34.80 24.33 11.88
C GLY A 431 33.75 24.62 12.95
N LEU A 432 32.87 25.58 12.69
CA LEU A 432 31.66 25.79 13.51
C LEU A 432 30.54 24.81 13.11
N ASN A 433 30.54 24.39 11.85
CA ASN A 433 29.69 23.31 11.34
C ASN A 433 30.53 22.03 11.29
N ASN A 434 30.54 21.27 12.38
CA ASN A 434 31.07 19.91 12.38
C ASN A 434 30.06 18.98 11.71
N GLU A 435 29.98 19.05 10.37
CA GLU A 435 29.28 18.03 9.60
C GLU A 435 29.90 16.67 9.90
N GLU A 436 29.07 15.79 10.45
CA GLU A 436 29.47 14.46 10.87
C GLU A 436 29.06 13.44 9.81
N TYR A 437 30.06 12.75 9.28
CA TYR A 437 29.87 11.71 8.28
C TYR A 437 30.03 10.34 8.95
N GLN A 438 29.00 9.49 8.81
CA GLN A 438 29.05 8.12 9.30
C GLN A 438 29.07 7.08 8.16
N VAL A 439 29.80 5.99 8.39
CA VAL A 439 29.83 4.78 7.56
C VAL A 439 29.52 3.57 8.44
N VAL A 440 28.51 2.78 8.07
CA VAL A 440 28.18 1.51 8.75
C VAL A 440 28.91 0.35 8.08
N ILE A 441 29.45 -0.54 8.89
CA ILE A 441 30.37 -1.63 8.55
C ILE A 441 29.90 -2.89 9.28
N GLY A 442 30.11 -4.08 8.70
CA GLY A 442 29.83 -5.35 9.37
C GLY A 442 30.65 -5.58 10.64
N ASN A 443 30.26 -6.58 11.43
CA ASN A 443 31.04 -7.06 12.58
C ASN A 443 32.26 -7.91 12.17
N ASP A 444 32.37 -8.27 10.89
CA ASP A 444 33.40 -9.12 10.28
C ASP A 444 34.81 -8.50 10.35
N THR A 445 34.89 -7.18 10.42
CA THR A 445 36.13 -6.40 10.40
C THR A 445 36.23 -5.44 11.58
N THR A 446 37.47 -5.13 11.99
CA THR A 446 37.78 -4.01 12.91
C THR A 446 38.82 -3.07 12.31
N ARG A 447 38.75 -2.89 10.97
CA ARG A 447 39.60 -2.02 10.15
C ARG A 447 38.80 -1.45 8.99
N TYR A 448 39.02 -0.18 8.67
CA TYR A 448 38.34 0.50 7.58
C TYR A 448 39.20 1.63 7.01
N ILE A 449 39.22 1.80 5.68
CA ILE A 449 39.86 2.96 5.04
C ILE A 449 38.75 3.94 4.68
N ILE A 450 38.84 5.16 5.18
CA ILE A 450 38.01 6.28 4.73
C ILE A 450 38.77 6.97 3.61
N ASP A 451 38.12 7.14 2.47
CA ASP A 451 38.59 7.79 1.24
C ASP A 451 37.86 9.12 0.96
N ASP A 452 38.12 9.74 -0.19
CA ASP A 452 37.60 11.06 -0.63
C ASP A 452 37.75 12.21 0.39
N LEU A 453 38.77 12.15 1.24
CA LEU A 453 39.10 13.18 2.22
C LEU A 453 39.76 14.42 1.56
N GLU A 454 39.54 15.60 2.15
CA GLU A 454 40.24 16.83 1.75
C GLU A 454 41.72 16.76 2.17
N SER A 455 42.63 16.99 1.21
CA SER A 455 44.08 17.02 1.44
C SER A 455 44.52 18.16 2.36
N VAL A 456 45.56 17.91 3.17
CA VAL A 456 46.06 18.80 4.24
C VAL A 456 44.97 19.23 5.23
N ARG A 457 44.08 18.31 5.59
CA ARG A 457 42.98 18.56 6.53
C ARG A 457 43.08 17.65 7.76
N ASN A 458 42.81 18.26 8.92
CA ASN A 458 42.65 17.57 10.19
C ASN A 458 41.25 16.95 10.29
N TYR A 459 41.18 15.68 10.67
CA TYR A 459 39.93 14.95 10.91
C TYR A 459 39.94 14.30 12.30
N THR A 460 38.77 14.27 12.93
CA THR A 460 38.49 13.55 14.16
C THR A 460 37.62 12.34 13.86
N PHE A 461 37.92 11.21 14.47
CA PHE A 461 37.24 9.94 14.26
C PHE A 461 36.84 9.30 15.59
N TYR A 462 35.70 8.61 15.61
CA TYR A 462 35.33 7.69 16.69
C TYR A 462 34.45 6.55 16.13
N ILE A 463 34.24 5.49 16.91
CA ILE A 463 33.51 4.30 16.46
C ILE A 463 32.48 3.89 17.51
N VAL A 464 31.31 3.43 17.04
CA VAL A 464 30.22 2.90 17.86
C VAL A 464 29.95 1.45 17.43
N ALA A 465 29.81 0.54 18.40
CA ALA A 465 29.36 -0.83 18.14
C ALA A 465 27.83 -0.90 18.24
N TYR A 466 27.19 -1.71 17.40
CA TYR A 466 25.76 -1.94 17.44
C TYR A 466 25.42 -3.41 17.61
N MET A 467 24.44 -3.68 18.45
CA MET A 467 23.72 -4.96 18.54
C MET A 467 22.22 -4.72 18.31
N PRO A 468 21.40 -5.75 18.01
CA PRO A 468 19.99 -5.54 17.60
C PRO A 468 19.11 -4.73 18.57
N MET A 469 19.50 -4.65 19.85
CA MET A 469 18.81 -3.91 20.92
C MET A 469 19.45 -2.57 21.31
N GLY A 470 20.54 -2.13 20.67
CA GLY A 470 21.10 -0.80 20.90
C GLY A 470 22.53 -0.55 20.41
N ALA A 471 22.89 0.73 20.38
CA ALA A 471 24.25 1.22 20.17
C ALA A 471 25.05 1.23 21.49
N SER A 472 26.37 1.04 21.40
CA SER A 472 27.32 1.28 22.49
C SER A 472 27.45 2.77 22.82
N ARG A 473 28.28 3.08 23.83
CA ARG A 473 28.89 4.43 23.90
C ARG A 473 29.91 4.59 22.76
N MET A 474 30.24 5.84 22.45
CA MET A 474 31.36 6.19 21.56
C MET A 474 32.66 5.59 22.09
N SER A 475 33.57 5.20 21.20
CA SER A 475 34.99 5.03 21.54
C SER A 475 35.62 6.37 21.95
N ASP A 476 36.84 6.33 22.45
CA ASP A 476 37.70 7.51 22.49
C ASP A 476 37.82 8.14 21.09
N HIS A 477 38.05 9.47 21.05
CA HIS A 477 38.28 10.19 19.80
C HIS A 477 39.76 10.11 19.39
N VAL A 478 40.02 9.82 18.12
CA VAL A 478 41.36 9.91 17.52
C VAL A 478 41.41 11.00 16.47
N PHE A 479 42.58 11.61 16.29
CA PHE A 479 42.80 12.73 15.37
C PHE A 479 43.87 12.33 14.37
N GLN A 480 43.67 12.60 13.07
CA GLN A 480 44.65 12.31 12.04
C GLN A 480 44.55 13.29 10.85
N HIS A 481 45.68 13.49 10.16
CA HIS A 481 45.87 14.47 9.10
C HIS A 481 46.18 13.79 7.76
N THR A 482 45.47 14.15 6.70
CA THR A 482 45.76 13.73 5.31
C THR A 482 47.02 14.39 4.76
N LEU A 483 47.81 13.72 3.93
CA LEU A 483 49.04 14.30 3.35
C LEU A 483 48.78 15.48 2.39
N GLU A 484 49.87 16.16 1.98
CA GLU A 484 49.88 17.00 0.78
C GLU A 484 49.68 16.16 -0.51
N ASP A 485 49.27 16.83 -1.59
CA ASP A 485 49.21 16.30 -2.95
C ASP A 485 49.85 17.30 -3.93
N VAL A 486 49.91 16.97 -5.22
CA VAL A 486 50.26 17.94 -6.27
C VAL A 486 49.10 18.92 -6.56
N PRO A 487 49.37 20.16 -7.00
CA PRO A 487 48.32 21.12 -7.34
C PRO A 487 47.39 20.64 -8.47
N LEU A 488 46.08 20.75 -8.23
CA LEU A 488 45.02 20.28 -9.13
C LEU A 488 44.94 21.04 -10.47
N ARG A 489 45.40 22.29 -10.49
CA ARG A 489 45.38 23.19 -11.67
C ARG A 489 46.55 24.15 -11.61
N ALA A 490 46.93 24.68 -12.77
CA ALA A 490 47.91 25.74 -12.89
C ALA A 490 47.39 27.11 -12.40
N PRO A 491 48.27 28.01 -11.92
CA PRO A 491 47.95 29.42 -11.70
C PRO A 491 47.51 30.16 -12.98
N GLU A 492 46.61 31.13 -12.84
CA GLU A 492 46.24 32.04 -13.93
C GLU A 492 47.34 33.08 -14.18
N LEU A 493 47.74 33.26 -15.45
CA LEU A 493 48.78 34.21 -15.87
C LEU A 493 48.20 35.56 -16.30
N SER A 494 48.90 36.62 -15.93
CA SER A 494 48.68 38.00 -16.38
C SER A 494 50.01 38.59 -16.86
N LEU A 495 50.01 39.10 -18.09
CA LEU A 495 51.20 39.56 -18.82
C LEU A 495 51.04 41.03 -19.19
N THR A 496 52.02 41.87 -18.84
CA THR A 496 52.03 43.29 -19.19
C THR A 496 53.43 43.74 -19.61
N SER A 497 53.56 44.49 -20.69
CA SER A 497 54.86 45.01 -21.12
C SER A 497 55.25 46.24 -20.33
N ARG A 498 56.48 46.23 -19.80
CA ARG A 498 57.10 47.33 -19.05
C ARG A 498 57.92 48.24 -19.96
N SER A 499 58.51 47.65 -21.00
CA SER A 499 59.29 48.32 -22.04
C SER A 499 59.18 47.52 -23.36
N PRO A 500 59.85 47.95 -24.46
CA PRO A 500 60.04 47.12 -25.65
C PRO A 500 60.82 45.82 -25.42
N THR A 501 61.58 45.70 -24.32
CA THR A 501 62.43 44.52 -24.02
C THR A 501 61.95 43.72 -22.81
N ASP A 502 60.97 44.19 -22.03
CA ASP A 502 60.66 43.59 -20.73
C ASP A 502 59.15 43.36 -20.52
N ILE A 503 58.79 42.16 -20.06
CA ILE A 503 57.42 41.74 -19.72
C ILE A 503 57.35 41.49 -18.21
N GLN A 504 56.47 42.21 -17.52
CA GLN A 504 56.03 41.84 -16.17
C GLN A 504 55.08 40.65 -16.29
N VAL A 505 55.51 39.52 -15.74
CA VAL A 505 54.72 38.30 -15.58
C VAL A 505 54.16 38.29 -14.16
N SER A 506 52.86 38.05 -14.01
CA SER A 506 52.18 37.97 -12.72
C SER A 506 51.15 36.86 -12.72
N TRP A 507 50.84 36.30 -11.55
CA TRP A 507 49.88 35.21 -11.40
C TRP A 507 49.19 35.25 -10.03
N GLN A 508 47.97 34.73 -9.97
CA GLN A 508 47.25 34.60 -8.70
C GLN A 508 47.76 33.39 -7.92
N PRO A 509 47.97 33.50 -6.59
CA PRO A 509 48.21 32.34 -5.73
C PRO A 509 47.07 31.33 -5.83
N LEU A 510 47.40 30.03 -5.84
CA LEU A 510 46.40 28.98 -5.78
C LEU A 510 45.74 28.95 -4.38
N ALA A 511 44.41 28.95 -4.34
CA ALA A 511 43.66 28.70 -3.11
C ALA A 511 43.98 27.29 -2.56
N ALA A 512 43.97 27.12 -1.23
CA ALA A 512 44.44 25.90 -0.56
C ALA A 512 43.79 24.59 -1.08
N LYS A 513 42.50 24.62 -1.45
CA LYS A 513 41.80 23.46 -2.05
C LYS A 513 42.31 23.07 -3.45
N ILE A 514 42.94 24.00 -4.17
CA ILE A 514 43.53 23.79 -5.50
C ILE A 514 45.02 23.45 -5.38
N SER A 515 45.75 24.07 -4.45
CA SER A 515 47.17 23.75 -4.24
C SER A 515 47.39 22.38 -3.59
N ARG A 516 46.44 21.91 -2.76
CA ARG A 516 46.50 20.62 -2.02
C ARG A 516 47.75 20.44 -1.16
N GLY A 517 48.38 21.55 -0.78
CA GLY A 517 49.67 21.64 -0.11
C GLY A 517 50.16 23.09 -0.07
N ARG A 518 51.24 23.35 0.68
CA ARG A 518 51.97 24.61 0.58
C ARG A 518 52.70 24.64 -0.76
N VAL A 519 52.44 25.67 -1.56
CA VAL A 519 53.17 25.86 -2.82
C VAL A 519 54.65 26.12 -2.49
N SER A 520 55.53 25.24 -2.96
CA SER A 520 56.97 25.25 -2.73
C SER A 520 57.70 26.06 -3.81
N ALA A 521 57.27 25.90 -5.07
CA ALA A 521 57.85 26.55 -6.24
C ALA A 521 56.82 26.78 -7.36
N TYR A 522 57.16 27.69 -8.27
CA TYR A 522 56.53 27.85 -9.58
C TYR A 522 57.56 27.64 -10.69
N ARG A 523 57.12 27.11 -11.84
CA ARG A 523 57.96 26.96 -13.04
C ARG A 523 57.36 27.78 -14.17
N LEU A 524 58.00 28.91 -14.48
CA LEU A 524 57.66 29.75 -15.62
C LEU A 524 58.40 29.23 -16.86
N SER A 525 57.65 28.80 -17.87
CA SER A 525 58.17 28.37 -19.17
C SER A 525 57.86 29.42 -20.23
N TYR A 526 58.82 29.79 -21.06
CA TYR A 526 58.62 30.76 -22.14
C TYR A 526 59.41 30.43 -23.42
N ARG A 527 58.93 30.97 -24.54
CA ARG A 527 59.57 30.93 -25.87
C ARG A 527 59.06 32.06 -26.76
N THR A 528 59.68 32.33 -27.91
CA THR A 528 59.05 33.17 -28.95
C THR A 528 57.97 32.37 -29.70
N SER A 529 57.15 33.01 -30.53
CA SER A 529 56.23 32.33 -31.44
C SER A 529 56.92 31.70 -32.67
N ALA A 530 58.20 32.00 -32.91
CA ALA A 530 58.98 31.49 -34.04
C ALA A 530 59.90 30.33 -33.65
N ASP A 531 60.24 30.20 -32.37
CA ASP A 531 61.12 29.18 -31.82
C ASP A 531 60.30 28.01 -31.23
N GLN A 532 60.87 26.80 -31.29
CA GLN A 532 60.33 25.63 -30.60
C GLN A 532 61.00 25.36 -29.26
N ALA A 533 62.23 25.83 -29.04
CA ALA A 533 62.93 25.70 -27.77
C ALA A 533 62.15 26.42 -26.64
N VAL A 534 62.12 25.82 -25.45
CA VAL A 534 61.40 26.34 -24.28
C VAL A 534 62.41 26.60 -23.17
N THR A 535 62.59 27.86 -22.81
CA THR A 535 63.33 28.25 -21.61
C THR A 535 62.44 28.03 -20.39
N GLN A 536 63.01 27.54 -19.29
CA GLN A 536 62.31 27.33 -18.03
C GLN A 536 63.04 28.05 -16.90
N LEU A 537 62.26 28.70 -16.02
CA LEU A 537 62.73 29.38 -14.82
C LEU A 537 61.95 28.83 -13.62
N GLU A 538 62.67 28.39 -12.59
CA GLU A 538 62.07 27.96 -11.33
C GLU A 538 62.16 29.08 -10.30
N LEU A 539 61.03 29.36 -9.65
CA LEU A 539 60.79 30.54 -8.83
C LEU A 539 60.25 30.08 -7.46
N PRO A 540 60.64 30.68 -6.32
CA PRO A 540 60.09 30.31 -5.02
C PRO A 540 58.57 30.45 -4.96
N GLY A 541 57.89 29.56 -4.23
CA GLY A 541 56.42 29.53 -4.09
C GLY A 541 55.79 30.77 -3.45
N GLU A 542 56.60 31.65 -2.88
CA GLU A 542 56.21 32.96 -2.33
C GLU A 542 56.18 34.07 -3.41
N LYS A 543 56.65 33.80 -4.63
CA LYS A 543 56.54 34.73 -5.76
C LYS A 543 55.14 34.69 -6.38
N THR A 544 54.57 35.86 -6.62
CA THR A 544 53.34 36.09 -7.40
C THR A 544 53.58 36.86 -8.70
N GLN A 545 54.84 37.29 -8.91
CA GLN A 545 55.26 38.04 -10.09
C GLN A 545 56.77 37.91 -10.32
N TYR A 546 57.17 38.09 -11.57
CA TYR A 546 58.54 38.06 -12.07
C TYR A 546 58.68 39.01 -13.26
N LEU A 547 59.78 39.76 -13.34
CA LEU A 547 60.09 40.60 -14.50
C LEU A 547 60.95 39.78 -15.46
N LEU A 548 60.48 39.59 -16.69
CA LEU A 548 61.21 38.88 -17.74
C LEU A 548 61.85 39.91 -18.67
N GLU A 549 63.18 40.04 -18.58
CA GLU A 549 63.98 41.11 -19.19
C GLU A 549 64.76 40.62 -20.44
N GLY A 550 65.28 41.56 -21.23
CA GLY A 550 66.20 41.24 -22.33
C GLY A 550 65.55 40.62 -23.57
N LEU A 551 64.24 40.80 -23.72
CA LEU A 551 63.43 40.31 -24.83
C LEU A 551 63.59 41.18 -26.09
N GLN A 552 63.22 40.63 -27.24
CA GLN A 552 63.23 41.37 -28.51
C GLN A 552 61.97 42.26 -28.66
N PRO A 553 62.08 43.52 -29.12
CA PRO A 553 60.95 44.36 -29.49
C PRO A 553 60.09 43.82 -30.65
N ASP A 554 58.80 44.14 -30.66
CA ASP A 554 57.79 43.67 -31.63
C ASP A 554 57.66 42.15 -31.81
N THR A 555 58.13 41.37 -30.83
CA THR A 555 58.15 39.90 -30.86
C THR A 555 57.02 39.32 -30.01
N ILE A 556 56.35 38.28 -30.53
CA ILE A 556 55.38 37.52 -29.74
C ILE A 556 56.14 36.47 -28.91
N TYR A 557 55.89 36.48 -27.61
CA TYR A 557 56.29 35.44 -26.69
C TYR A 557 55.09 34.60 -26.26
N LEU A 558 55.31 33.30 -26.10
CA LEU A 558 54.37 32.33 -25.53
C LEU A 558 54.88 31.96 -24.14
N LEU A 559 54.06 32.14 -23.12
CA LEU A 559 54.39 31.85 -21.72
C LEU A 559 53.38 30.89 -21.09
N ARG A 560 53.82 30.04 -20.16
CA ARG A 560 52.97 29.22 -19.28
C ARG A 560 53.63 29.00 -17.93
N ILE A 561 52.83 28.76 -16.89
CA ILE A 561 53.28 28.51 -15.52
C ILE A 561 52.71 27.19 -14.98
N ALA A 562 53.46 26.55 -14.08
CA ALA A 562 53.03 25.43 -13.26
C ALA A 562 53.40 25.72 -11.78
N ALA A 563 52.70 25.08 -10.84
CA ALA A 563 52.98 25.15 -9.41
C ALA A 563 53.44 23.77 -8.87
N ALA A 564 54.20 23.76 -7.78
CA ALA A 564 54.58 22.55 -7.05
C ALA A 564 54.30 22.66 -5.55
N THR A 565 54.10 21.51 -4.90
CA THR A 565 54.06 21.35 -3.42
C THR A 565 55.33 20.64 -2.94
N SER A 566 55.35 20.05 -1.73
CA SER A 566 56.44 19.14 -1.35
C SER A 566 56.42 17.82 -2.14
N VAL A 567 55.26 17.44 -2.70
CA VAL A 567 55.06 16.17 -3.42
C VAL A 567 55.57 16.24 -4.86
N GLY A 568 55.38 17.36 -5.55
CA GLY A 568 55.81 17.52 -6.94
C GLY A 568 55.05 18.60 -7.70
N TRP A 569 55.24 18.59 -9.03
CA TRP A 569 54.65 19.55 -9.97
C TRP A 569 53.22 19.16 -10.34
N GLY A 570 52.30 20.11 -10.24
CA GLY A 570 50.93 19.99 -10.74
C GLY A 570 50.79 20.30 -12.23
N GLU A 571 49.56 20.55 -12.67
CA GLU A 571 49.25 20.88 -14.05
C GLU A 571 50.00 22.14 -14.56
N GLN A 572 50.31 22.18 -15.86
CA GLN A 572 50.88 23.36 -16.53
C GLN A 572 49.79 24.11 -17.30
N SER A 573 49.74 25.43 -17.16
CA SER A 573 48.75 26.26 -17.85
C SER A 573 48.92 26.23 -19.38
N ALA A 574 47.86 26.63 -20.08
CA ALA A 574 47.89 26.86 -21.52
C ALA A 574 48.89 27.97 -21.89
N TRP A 575 49.46 27.87 -23.10
CA TRP A 575 50.36 28.89 -23.63
C TRP A 575 49.62 30.21 -23.86
N THR A 576 49.96 31.23 -23.07
CA THR A 576 49.44 32.60 -23.17
C THR A 576 50.37 33.41 -24.06
N SER A 577 49.83 34.06 -25.09
CA SER A 577 50.61 34.85 -26.06
C SER A 577 50.62 36.34 -25.71
N HIS A 578 51.79 36.97 -25.72
CA HIS A 578 51.96 38.41 -25.50
C HIS A 578 53.00 39.01 -26.45
N ARG A 579 52.76 40.21 -26.99
CA ARG A 579 53.67 40.90 -27.91
C ARG A 579 54.38 42.06 -27.21
N THR A 580 55.70 42.15 -27.33
CA THR A 580 56.48 43.30 -26.87
C THR A 580 56.22 44.55 -27.74
N PRO A 581 56.19 45.77 -27.18
CA PRO A 581 56.07 47.01 -27.95
C PRO A 581 57.19 47.20 -28.97
N LYS A 582 56.91 48.00 -29.99
CA LYS A 582 57.95 48.59 -30.85
C LYS A 582 58.75 49.63 -30.06
N ALA A 583 60.06 49.66 -30.25
CA ALA A 583 60.89 50.74 -29.72
C ALA A 583 60.52 52.08 -30.41
N SER A 584 60.23 53.11 -29.62
CA SER A 584 59.83 54.43 -30.09
C SER A 584 60.48 55.51 -29.24
N SER A 585 60.93 56.60 -29.87
CA SER A 585 61.37 57.80 -29.16
C SER A 585 60.19 58.45 -28.43
N ALA A 586 60.37 58.78 -27.15
CA ALA A 586 59.29 59.21 -26.25
C ALA A 586 59.30 60.73 -25.99
N LYS A 587 58.13 61.27 -25.64
CA LYS A 587 57.94 62.63 -25.09
C LYS A 587 57.20 62.53 -23.74
N VAL A 588 57.51 63.43 -22.81
CA VAL A 588 56.88 63.51 -21.48
C VAL A 588 55.51 64.23 -21.50
N PRO A 589 54.65 64.06 -20.48
CA PRO A 589 53.35 64.73 -20.40
C PRO A 589 53.41 66.27 -20.33
N LEU A 590 52.34 66.92 -20.78
CA LEU A 590 52.15 68.37 -20.64
C LEU A 590 51.66 68.76 -19.23
N ALA A 591 51.88 70.02 -18.85
CA ALA A 591 51.44 70.56 -17.56
C ALA A 591 49.91 70.64 -17.46
N PRO A 592 49.27 70.21 -16.36
CA PRO A 592 47.83 70.38 -16.15
C PRO A 592 47.42 71.85 -16.04
N GLU A 593 46.22 72.19 -16.48
CA GLU A 593 45.62 73.51 -16.23
C GLU A 593 45.13 73.56 -14.78
N LEU A 594 45.72 74.44 -13.95
CA LEU A 594 45.48 74.51 -12.50
C LEU A 594 44.48 75.63 -12.14
N GLN A 595 43.65 75.40 -11.11
CA GLN A 595 42.72 76.39 -10.54
C GLN A 595 42.65 76.22 -9.01
N LEU A 596 42.63 77.33 -8.26
CA LEU A 596 42.57 77.34 -6.80
C LEU A 596 41.38 78.16 -6.30
N GLU A 597 40.63 77.65 -5.32
CA GLU A 597 39.50 78.36 -4.67
C GLU A 597 39.56 78.19 -3.13
N PRO A 598 39.29 79.22 -2.31
CA PRO A 598 39.30 79.09 -0.86
C PRO A 598 37.93 78.60 -0.35
N LEU A 599 37.92 77.50 0.41
CA LEU A 599 36.68 76.92 0.95
C LEU A 599 36.29 77.57 2.29
N ASN A 600 37.27 77.79 3.16
CA ASN A 600 37.12 78.46 4.45
C ASN A 600 38.48 79.01 4.93
N CYS A 601 38.55 79.54 6.15
CA CYS A 601 39.77 80.16 6.66
C CYS A 601 40.96 79.21 6.90
N THR A 602 40.77 77.89 6.88
CA THR A 602 41.83 76.89 7.06
C THR A 602 41.89 75.85 5.93
N THR A 603 41.17 76.08 4.83
CA THR A 603 40.99 75.07 3.76
C THR A 603 40.89 75.70 2.38
N ILE A 604 41.67 75.19 1.43
CA ILE A 604 41.57 75.50 0.00
C ILE A 604 41.21 74.25 -0.80
N ILE A 605 40.60 74.46 -1.96
CA ILE A 605 40.35 73.43 -2.96
C ILE A 605 41.26 73.69 -4.15
N VAL A 606 41.88 72.62 -4.64
CA VAL A 606 42.69 72.58 -5.86
C VAL A 606 41.86 71.86 -6.92
N ARG A 607 41.74 72.41 -8.12
CA ARG A 607 41.12 71.76 -9.28
C ARG A 607 42.07 71.80 -10.47
N TRP A 608 41.97 70.81 -11.37
CA TRP A 608 42.78 70.80 -12.58
C TRP A 608 42.11 70.09 -13.76
N GLN A 609 42.57 70.41 -14.96
CA GLN A 609 42.22 69.71 -16.20
C GLN A 609 43.47 69.36 -17.00
N LEU A 610 43.35 68.45 -17.97
CA LEU A 610 44.45 68.06 -18.85
C LEU A 610 44.59 69.05 -20.00
N ALA A 611 45.84 69.50 -20.23
CA ALA A 611 46.15 70.44 -21.30
C ALA A 611 45.71 69.91 -22.68
N PRO A 612 45.03 70.73 -23.51
CA PRO A 612 44.68 70.35 -24.87
C PRO A 612 45.90 69.87 -25.67
N GLY A 613 45.78 68.69 -26.28
CA GLY A 613 46.84 68.09 -27.10
C GLY A 613 47.82 67.17 -26.36
N ASN A 614 47.66 66.90 -25.06
CA ASN A 614 48.47 65.88 -24.39
C ASN A 614 48.18 64.46 -24.96
N SER A 615 49.12 63.93 -25.75
CA SER A 615 49.02 62.61 -26.38
C SER A 615 49.69 61.47 -25.57
N VAL A 616 50.07 61.71 -24.32
CA VAL A 616 50.83 60.77 -23.47
C VAL A 616 49.91 60.17 -22.40
N SER A 617 49.93 58.85 -22.25
CA SER A 617 49.15 58.16 -21.21
C SER A 617 49.70 58.46 -19.81
N ILE A 618 48.86 59.03 -18.96
CA ILE A 618 49.19 59.47 -17.60
C ILE A 618 48.89 58.36 -16.59
N GLN A 619 49.67 58.29 -15.52
CA GLN A 619 49.53 57.33 -14.41
C GLN A 619 48.98 57.99 -13.14
N GLY A 620 49.16 59.30 -12.99
CA GLY A 620 48.58 60.10 -11.92
C GLY A 620 49.16 61.51 -11.91
N TYR A 621 48.90 62.22 -10.83
CA TYR A 621 49.42 63.57 -10.60
C TYR A 621 50.23 63.61 -9.29
N ARG A 622 51.11 64.61 -9.16
CA ARG A 622 51.74 64.96 -7.87
C ARG A 622 51.45 66.41 -7.56
N LEU A 623 50.89 66.62 -6.36
CA LEU A 623 50.48 67.90 -5.81
C LEU A 623 51.44 68.28 -4.67
N PHE A 624 52.03 69.46 -4.76
CA PHE A 624 52.90 70.05 -3.75
C PHE A 624 52.22 71.32 -3.23
N TYR A 625 52.39 71.65 -1.95
CA TYR A 625 51.98 72.94 -1.42
C TYR A 625 52.89 73.38 -0.26
N HIS A 626 53.13 74.67 -0.13
CA HIS A 626 53.85 75.23 1.00
C HIS A 626 53.46 76.68 1.26
N GLU A 627 53.65 77.15 2.50
CA GLU A 627 53.56 78.58 2.80
C GLU A 627 54.71 79.31 2.08
N GLU A 628 54.48 80.55 1.64
CA GLU A 628 55.48 81.40 0.98
C GLU A 628 56.79 81.59 1.79
N SER A 629 56.75 81.42 3.12
CA SER A 629 57.91 81.45 4.03
C SER A 629 58.46 80.07 4.45
N GLN A 630 57.97 78.97 3.87
CA GLN A 630 58.37 77.59 4.23
C GLN A 630 58.92 76.82 3.02
N ALA A 631 59.66 75.74 3.31
CA ALA A 631 60.15 74.82 2.29
C ALA A 631 59.02 73.99 1.66
N GLU A 632 59.24 73.53 0.42
CA GLU A 632 58.26 72.76 -0.34
C GLU A 632 57.94 71.40 0.29
N SER A 633 56.66 71.01 0.28
CA SER A 633 56.21 69.74 0.87
C SER A 633 56.74 68.52 0.12
N SER A 634 56.67 67.35 0.77
CA SER A 634 56.63 66.09 0.04
C SER A 634 55.40 66.06 -0.90
N PRO A 635 55.46 65.39 -2.05
CA PRO A 635 54.35 65.32 -3.00
C PRO A 635 53.20 64.47 -2.46
N ILE A 636 51.99 65.02 -2.45
CA ILE A 636 50.76 64.23 -2.38
C ILE A 636 50.55 63.59 -3.75
N GLN A 637 50.51 62.25 -3.79
CA GLN A 637 50.32 61.50 -5.04
C GLN A 637 48.83 61.21 -5.27
N LEU A 638 48.31 61.63 -6.42
CA LEU A 638 46.89 61.63 -6.76
C LEU A 638 46.61 60.72 -7.96
N ARG A 639 45.44 60.09 -7.99
CA ARG A 639 45.05 59.12 -9.02
C ARG A 639 44.71 59.81 -10.34
N VAL A 640 44.91 59.12 -11.47
CA VAL A 640 44.63 59.64 -12.82
C VAL A 640 43.16 60.08 -13.04
N GLN A 641 42.22 59.54 -12.26
CA GLN A 641 40.79 59.91 -12.29
C GLN A 641 40.45 61.16 -11.47
N GLU A 642 41.36 61.67 -10.63
CA GLU A 642 41.12 62.87 -9.84
C GLU A 642 41.32 64.13 -10.69
N ASN A 643 40.43 65.11 -10.53
CA ASN A 643 40.49 66.45 -11.10
C ASN A 643 40.28 67.55 -10.04
N ARG A 644 40.20 67.16 -8.76
CA ARG A 644 39.99 68.02 -7.60
C ARG A 644 40.58 67.37 -6.35
N HIS A 645 41.25 68.18 -5.53
CA HIS A 645 41.74 67.83 -4.20
C HIS A 645 41.39 68.94 -3.20
N THR A 646 41.45 68.66 -1.89
CA THR A 646 41.16 69.67 -0.85
C THR A 646 42.27 69.64 0.19
N ILE A 647 42.96 70.77 0.37
CA ILE A 647 44.04 70.94 1.34
C ILE A 647 43.47 71.69 2.54
N GLY A 648 43.33 70.99 3.67
CA GLY A 648 42.86 71.52 4.95
C GLY A 648 43.97 71.61 5.99
N GLY A 649 43.69 72.26 7.12
CA GLY A 649 44.67 72.46 8.19
C GLY A 649 45.66 73.60 7.91
N LEU A 650 45.30 74.53 7.02
CA LEU A 650 46.09 75.72 6.69
C LEU A 650 45.85 76.83 7.71
N ASP A 651 46.84 77.72 7.87
CA ASP A 651 46.72 78.91 8.71
C ASP A 651 45.79 79.97 8.06
N PRO A 652 44.92 80.65 8.82
CA PRO A 652 44.15 81.79 8.32
C PRO A 652 44.99 83.02 7.98
N ARG A 653 44.67 83.69 6.86
CA ARG A 653 45.37 84.88 6.33
C ARG A 653 46.84 84.64 5.96
N LYS A 654 47.21 83.41 5.58
CA LYS A 654 48.52 83.08 5.00
C LYS A 654 48.40 82.81 3.50
N LYS A 655 49.52 82.94 2.78
CA LYS A 655 49.62 82.69 1.34
C LYS A 655 50.41 81.41 1.09
N TYR A 656 49.84 80.55 0.25
CA TYR A 656 50.38 79.24 -0.10
C TYR A 656 50.68 79.17 -1.60
N HIS A 657 51.84 78.62 -1.93
CA HIS A 657 52.14 78.10 -3.26
C HIS A 657 51.53 76.71 -3.40
N VAL A 658 51.04 76.39 -4.59
CA VAL A 658 50.48 75.09 -4.95
C VAL A 658 50.98 74.70 -6.33
N LYS A 659 51.69 73.58 -6.44
CA LYS A 659 52.23 73.07 -7.71
C LYS A 659 51.64 71.71 -8.04
N LEU A 660 51.37 71.48 -9.33
CA LEU A 660 50.81 70.23 -9.83
C LEU A 660 51.50 69.80 -11.11
N LEU A 661 51.92 68.53 -11.18
CA LEU A 661 52.40 67.89 -12.41
C LEU A 661 51.69 66.58 -12.68
N ALA A 662 51.60 66.19 -13.95
CA ALA A 662 51.19 64.85 -14.38
C ALA A 662 52.42 63.97 -14.60
N PHE A 663 52.36 62.68 -14.27
CA PHE A 663 53.45 61.73 -14.55
C PHE A 663 52.96 60.52 -15.37
N SER A 664 53.89 59.90 -16.10
CA SER A 664 53.67 58.77 -17.00
C SER A 664 54.69 57.67 -16.76
N PHE A 665 54.61 56.55 -17.49
CA PHE A 665 55.65 55.51 -17.49
C PHE A 665 57.04 56.01 -17.95
N ILE A 666 57.10 57.13 -18.68
CA ILE A 666 58.34 57.73 -19.18
C ILE A 666 59.01 58.61 -18.10
N GLY A 667 58.25 59.01 -17.08
CA GLY A 667 58.66 59.96 -16.04
C GLY A 667 57.65 61.10 -15.85
N ASP A 668 58.10 62.10 -15.13
CA ASP A 668 57.33 63.30 -14.79
C ASP A 668 57.19 64.23 -16.00
N GLY A 669 56.01 64.81 -16.15
CA GLY A 669 55.74 65.85 -17.13
C GLY A 669 56.04 67.24 -16.60
N TYR A 670 55.72 68.26 -17.40
CA TYR A 670 55.82 69.65 -16.99
C TYR A 670 54.86 69.97 -15.83
N GLN A 671 55.19 70.99 -15.05
CA GLN A 671 54.43 71.41 -13.86
C GLN A 671 53.67 72.73 -14.09
N ALA A 672 52.54 72.90 -13.39
CA ALA A 672 51.86 74.17 -13.21
C ALA A 672 52.00 74.64 -11.75
N ASP A 673 52.04 75.96 -11.53
CA ASP A 673 52.28 76.61 -10.23
C ASP A 673 51.33 77.81 -10.09
N GLN A 674 50.64 77.92 -8.96
CA GLN A 674 49.77 79.05 -8.61
C GLN A 674 49.84 79.35 -7.10
N THR A 675 49.52 80.58 -6.72
CA THR A 675 49.42 81.00 -5.31
C THR A 675 48.01 81.39 -4.91
N ILE A 676 47.63 81.11 -3.66
CA ILE A 676 46.34 81.48 -3.07
C ILE A 676 46.51 81.91 -1.60
N SER A 677 45.65 82.81 -1.13
CA SER A 677 45.60 83.23 0.28
C SER A 677 44.34 82.75 0.98
N THR A 678 44.47 82.28 2.22
CA THR A 678 43.33 81.85 3.04
C THR A 678 42.57 83.05 3.63
N PRO A 679 41.22 83.05 3.66
CA PRO A 679 40.45 84.13 4.28
C PRO A 679 40.57 84.12 5.82
N GLY A 680 40.14 85.20 6.47
CA GLY A 680 40.04 85.25 7.93
C GLY A 680 38.82 84.48 8.45
N CYS A 681 38.94 83.83 9.60
CA CYS A 681 37.80 83.16 10.23
C CYS A 681 36.80 84.17 10.79
N VAL A 682 35.52 84.04 10.43
CA VAL A 682 34.41 84.83 10.99
C VAL A 682 33.67 83.97 12.03
N SER A 683 33.53 84.49 13.24
CA SER A 683 32.93 83.76 14.38
C SER A 683 31.44 84.06 14.53
N VAL A 684 30.59 83.09 14.19
CA VAL A 684 29.16 83.06 14.54
C VAL A 684 28.82 81.70 15.14
N ARG A 685 27.94 81.67 16.14
CA ARG A 685 27.60 80.47 16.91
C ARG A 685 26.47 79.65 16.28
N ASP A 686 26.67 78.33 16.35
CA ASP A 686 25.67 77.28 16.58
C ASP A 686 24.48 77.10 15.59
N ARG A 687 24.48 75.92 14.95
CA ARG A 687 23.29 75.04 14.87
C ARG A 687 23.69 73.62 14.46
N MET A 688 24.11 72.81 15.42
CA MET A 688 24.26 71.36 15.19
C MET A 688 22.96 70.64 15.56
N VAL A 689 22.24 70.12 14.56
CA VAL A 689 20.97 69.40 14.81
C VAL A 689 21.29 68.04 15.45
N PRO A 690 20.78 67.72 16.65
CA PRO A 690 21.04 66.43 17.29
C PRO A 690 20.34 65.28 16.53
N PRO A 691 20.94 64.07 16.50
CA PRO A 691 20.31 62.92 15.85
C PRO A 691 19.02 62.49 16.57
N PRO A 692 18.02 61.95 15.84
CA PRO A 692 16.75 61.55 16.43
C PRO A 692 16.92 60.35 17.38
N PRO A 693 16.14 60.28 18.48
CA PRO A 693 16.19 59.14 19.40
C PRO A 693 15.70 57.84 18.74
N PRO A 694 16.21 56.68 19.16
CA PRO A 694 15.86 55.39 18.57
C PRO A 694 14.38 54.99 18.84
N PRO A 695 13.83 54.04 18.06
CA PRO A 695 12.54 53.41 18.36
C PRO A 695 12.51 52.78 19.76
N HIS A 696 11.41 53.00 20.49
CA HIS A 696 11.18 52.45 21.84
C HIS A 696 10.14 51.31 21.80
N HIS A 697 9.96 50.59 22.90
CA HIS A 697 9.01 49.46 23.02
C HIS A 697 9.11 48.46 21.85
N VAL A 698 10.34 48.21 21.37
CA VAL A 698 10.60 47.10 20.46
C VAL A 698 10.27 45.81 21.21
N TYR A 699 9.42 44.96 20.64
CA TYR A 699 9.22 43.61 21.12
C TYR A 699 9.18 42.63 19.94
N ALA A 700 9.56 41.39 20.22
CA ALA A 700 9.51 40.26 19.31
C ALA A 700 8.56 39.19 19.87
N LYS A 701 7.94 38.42 18.97
CA LYS A 701 7.13 37.24 19.33
C LYS A 701 7.26 36.18 18.24
N ALA A 702 7.45 34.91 18.62
CA ALA A 702 7.37 33.81 17.68
C ALA A 702 5.99 33.77 16.99
N ASN A 703 5.99 33.67 15.66
CA ASN A 703 4.76 33.59 14.85
C ASN A 703 4.58 32.18 14.26
N SER A 704 5.66 31.57 13.80
CA SER A 704 5.75 30.18 13.35
C SER A 704 7.13 29.61 13.68
N SER A 705 7.44 28.41 13.18
CA SER A 705 8.80 27.86 13.12
C SER A 705 9.71 28.63 12.16
N SER A 706 9.15 29.31 11.16
CA SER A 706 9.89 30.04 10.13
C SER A 706 9.80 31.56 10.21
N ALA A 707 9.11 32.13 11.21
CA ALA A 707 8.88 33.56 11.28
C ALA A 707 8.71 34.13 12.69
N VAL A 708 9.19 35.36 12.88
CA VAL A 708 9.05 36.19 14.09
C VAL A 708 8.34 37.48 13.75
N PHE A 709 7.34 37.84 14.54
CA PHE A 709 6.65 39.14 14.46
C PHE A 709 7.35 40.17 15.34
N LEU A 710 7.66 41.34 14.78
CA LEU A 710 8.25 42.49 15.46
C LEU A 710 7.27 43.67 15.48
N HIS A 711 7.32 44.46 16.55
CA HIS A 711 6.59 45.73 16.70
C HIS A 711 7.42 46.76 17.48
N TRP A 712 7.27 48.05 17.20
CA TRP A 712 7.93 49.16 17.92
C TRP A 712 7.09 50.45 17.98
N GLY A 713 7.39 51.31 18.95
CA GLY A 713 6.81 52.65 19.10
C GLY A 713 7.45 53.72 18.23
N ARG A 714 6.77 54.87 18.07
CA ARG A 714 7.34 56.08 17.45
C ARG A 714 8.10 56.90 18.52
N PRO A 715 9.32 57.40 18.25
CA PRO A 715 10.03 58.23 19.21
C PRO A 715 9.28 59.53 19.53
N ALA A 716 9.47 60.04 20.75
CA ALA A 716 8.67 61.14 21.31
C ALA A 716 8.95 62.53 20.70
N PHE A 717 10.05 62.71 19.97
CA PHE A 717 10.44 63.99 19.35
C PHE A 717 10.89 63.79 17.89
N THR A 718 9.95 63.99 16.96
CA THR A 718 10.24 64.24 15.54
C THR A 718 9.18 65.19 14.97
N SER A 719 9.60 66.37 14.50
CA SER A 719 8.78 67.27 13.66
C SER A 719 8.93 66.97 12.16
N SER A 720 9.93 66.15 11.81
CA SER A 720 10.23 65.69 10.44
C SER A 720 9.46 64.41 10.10
N GLN A 721 9.18 64.21 8.82
CA GLN A 721 8.55 62.98 8.32
C GLN A 721 9.54 61.80 8.40
N ILE A 722 9.07 60.64 8.88
CA ILE A 722 9.85 59.40 8.88
C ILE A 722 9.81 58.79 7.47
N VAL A 723 10.97 58.49 6.90
CA VAL A 723 11.11 57.90 5.56
C VAL A 723 10.87 56.39 5.62
N ASN A 724 11.64 55.68 6.45
CA ASN A 724 11.43 54.27 6.76
C ASN A 724 12.10 53.87 8.09
N TYR A 725 11.87 52.63 8.49
CA TYR A 725 12.64 51.91 9.50
C TYR A 725 13.56 50.88 8.81
N THR A 726 14.75 50.68 9.36
CA THR A 726 15.59 49.52 9.05
C THR A 726 15.65 48.61 10.28
N ILE A 727 15.38 47.32 10.08
CA ILE A 727 15.54 46.24 11.06
C ILE A 727 16.84 45.51 10.76
N ARG A 728 17.62 45.20 11.80
CA ARG A 728 18.73 44.23 11.78
C ARG A 728 18.23 42.92 12.40
N CYS A 729 18.43 41.79 11.72
CA CYS A 729 18.15 40.45 12.22
C CYS A 729 19.39 39.57 12.07
N ASN A 730 19.87 38.97 13.17
CA ASN A 730 21.01 38.05 13.17
C ASN A 730 20.67 36.77 13.97
N PRO A 731 21.09 35.57 13.54
CA PRO A 731 21.06 34.37 14.39
C PRO A 731 22.09 34.47 15.53
N VAL A 732 21.73 34.04 16.74
CA VAL A 732 22.58 34.12 17.93
C VAL A 732 23.46 32.89 18.06
N GLY A 733 24.77 33.06 17.84
CA GLY A 733 25.80 32.03 18.11
C GLY A 733 26.79 31.76 16.98
N LEU A 734 26.48 32.20 15.76
CA LEU A 734 27.37 32.05 14.59
C LEU A 734 28.46 33.13 14.57
N GLN A 735 29.73 32.75 14.55
CA GLN A 735 30.85 33.72 14.50
C GLN A 735 31.09 34.32 13.10
N ASN A 736 30.48 33.76 12.05
CA ASN A 736 30.51 34.35 10.72
C ASN A 736 29.51 35.52 10.64
N ALA A 737 29.99 36.74 10.87
CA ALA A 737 29.21 37.98 10.88
C ALA A 737 28.75 38.46 9.48
N SER A 738 28.47 37.54 8.56
CA SER A 738 28.12 37.80 7.15
C SER A 738 26.63 37.69 6.83
N LEU A 739 25.82 37.08 7.70
CA LEU A 739 24.35 37.00 7.57
C LEU A 739 23.63 38.02 8.46
N VAL A 740 23.93 39.30 8.22
CA VAL A 740 23.22 40.43 8.84
C VAL A 740 22.06 40.81 7.93
N LEU A 741 20.87 40.28 8.21
CA LEU A 741 19.68 40.56 7.40
C LEU A 741 19.16 41.97 7.73
N TYR A 742 19.14 42.84 6.72
CA TYR A 742 18.57 44.18 6.80
C TYR A 742 17.23 44.25 6.07
N LEU A 743 16.14 44.38 6.82
CA LEU A 743 14.80 44.59 6.27
C LEU A 743 14.37 46.05 6.42
N GLN A 744 13.56 46.56 5.49
CA GLN A 744 13.01 47.91 5.55
C GLN A 744 11.48 47.90 5.49
N THR A 745 10.85 48.81 6.22
CA THR A 745 9.40 49.03 6.21
C THR A 745 9.05 50.48 6.55
N ALA A 746 7.90 50.96 6.08
CA ALA A 746 7.32 52.24 6.52
C ALA A 746 6.38 52.06 7.73
N GLU A 747 6.01 50.83 8.06
CA GLU A 747 5.10 50.50 9.17
C GLU A 747 5.86 50.36 10.51
N LYS A 748 5.12 50.19 11.61
CA LYS A 748 5.69 50.08 12.97
C LYS A 748 5.94 48.62 13.41
N ASN A 749 5.84 47.71 12.46
CA ASN A 749 5.81 46.28 12.65
C ASN A 749 6.26 45.61 11.36
N ILE A 750 6.74 44.38 11.50
CA ILE A 750 7.09 43.52 10.36
C ILE A 750 6.99 42.06 10.80
N LEU A 751 6.53 41.18 9.91
CA LEU A 751 6.79 39.76 10.04
C LEU A 751 8.13 39.49 9.36
N VAL A 752 9.11 38.99 10.11
CA VAL A 752 10.40 38.53 9.56
C VAL A 752 10.18 37.07 9.13
N PRO A 753 10.19 36.75 7.83
CA PRO A 753 10.05 35.39 7.31
C PRO A 753 11.42 34.69 7.21
N ASP A 754 11.42 33.48 6.65
CA ASP A 754 12.61 32.76 6.19
C ASP A 754 13.67 32.56 7.29
N LEU A 755 13.21 32.37 8.53
CA LEU A 755 14.00 32.01 9.70
C LEU A 755 14.04 30.48 9.88
N GLU A 756 15.08 29.98 10.55
CA GLU A 756 15.25 28.56 10.85
C GLU A 756 14.37 28.11 12.04
N PRO A 757 13.79 26.89 12.02
CA PRO A 757 13.06 26.31 13.15
C PRO A 757 13.91 26.20 14.43
N ASN A 758 13.30 26.52 15.58
CA ASN A 758 13.92 26.54 16.91
C ASN A 758 15.17 27.46 17.09
N THR A 759 15.68 28.13 16.05
CA THR A 759 16.83 29.03 16.12
C THR A 759 16.49 30.33 16.87
N ARG A 760 17.41 30.77 17.74
CA ARG A 760 17.32 32.04 18.48
C ARG A 760 17.90 33.19 17.66
N TYR A 761 17.11 34.22 17.43
CA TYR A 761 17.52 35.43 16.71
C TYR A 761 17.60 36.65 17.64
N GLU A 762 18.44 37.60 17.25
CA GLU A 762 18.50 38.95 17.81
C GLU A 762 18.01 39.99 16.80
N PHE A 763 17.28 40.98 17.30
CA PHE A 763 16.64 42.02 16.49
C PHE A 763 16.91 43.40 17.06
N ALA A 764 17.22 44.36 16.18
CA ALA A 764 17.32 45.78 16.52
C ALA A 764 16.72 46.64 15.42
N VAL A 765 16.12 47.79 15.77
CA VAL A 765 15.43 48.67 14.81
C VAL A 765 15.99 50.09 14.90
N ARG A 766 16.18 50.75 13.76
CA ARG A 766 16.46 52.19 13.66
C ARG A 766 15.50 52.86 12.68
N LEU A 767 15.36 54.17 12.76
CA LEU A 767 14.57 54.98 11.81
C LEU A 767 15.46 55.89 10.96
N HIS A 768 14.91 56.29 9.82
CA HIS A 768 15.54 57.24 8.89
C HIS A 768 14.63 58.46 8.66
N LEU A 769 15.24 59.63 8.76
CA LEU A 769 14.77 60.94 8.28
C LEU A 769 15.69 61.34 7.11
N ASP A 770 15.24 62.21 6.20
CA ASP A 770 15.87 62.59 4.92
C ASP A 770 17.41 62.42 4.79
N GLN A 771 18.18 63.02 5.71
CA GLN A 771 19.65 62.98 5.75
C GLN A 771 20.21 62.46 7.10
N LEU A 772 19.36 61.92 7.98
CA LEU A 772 19.70 61.57 9.37
C LEU A 772 19.11 60.22 9.78
N SER A 773 19.93 59.37 10.39
CA SER A 773 19.50 58.08 10.96
C SER A 773 19.52 58.13 12.48
N SER A 774 18.59 57.47 13.16
CA SER A 774 18.71 57.25 14.60
C SER A 774 19.83 56.25 14.92
N PRO A 775 20.31 56.20 16.17
CA PRO A 775 20.92 55.00 16.72
C PRO A 775 20.00 53.78 16.57
N TRP A 776 20.56 52.58 16.74
CA TRP A 776 19.76 51.36 16.90
C TRP A 776 19.03 51.37 18.24
N SER A 777 17.86 50.72 18.29
CA SER A 777 17.18 50.34 19.53
C SER A 777 18.07 49.41 20.38
N PRO A 778 17.74 49.22 21.67
CA PRO A 778 18.14 48.03 22.40
C PRO A 778 17.80 46.76 21.60
N VAL A 779 18.63 45.73 21.76
CA VAL A 779 18.44 44.42 21.12
C VAL A 779 17.34 43.65 21.85
N VAL A 780 16.44 43.03 21.09
CA VAL A 780 15.47 42.04 21.61
C VAL A 780 15.78 40.65 21.04
N TYR A 781 15.53 39.62 21.82
CA TYR A 781 15.81 38.22 21.45
C TYR A 781 14.51 37.43 21.34
N GLN A 782 14.40 36.57 20.32
CA GLN A 782 13.27 35.65 20.18
C GLN A 782 13.72 34.40 19.41
N SER A 783 13.32 33.21 19.88
CA SER A 783 13.40 31.98 19.10
C SER A 783 12.15 31.80 18.26
N THR A 784 12.28 31.20 17.09
CA THR A 784 11.16 30.60 16.35
C THR A 784 10.55 29.43 17.12
N LEU A 785 9.38 28.93 16.67
CA LEU A 785 8.80 27.71 17.22
C LEU A 785 9.57 26.44 16.76
N PRO A 786 9.51 25.33 17.50
CA PRO A 786 9.98 24.03 17.02
C PRO A 786 9.05 23.46 15.94
N GLU A 787 9.58 22.55 15.12
CA GLU A 787 8.86 21.87 14.04
C GLU A 787 9.24 20.38 13.98
N ALA A 788 8.41 19.56 13.30
CA ALA A 788 8.76 18.18 12.94
C ALA A 788 9.97 18.15 11.97
N PRO A 789 10.63 16.99 11.77
CA PRO A 789 11.71 16.89 10.79
C PRO A 789 11.17 17.19 9.39
N THR A 790 11.74 18.18 8.72
CA THR A 790 11.27 18.69 7.41
C THR A 790 11.86 17.90 6.24
N LEU A 791 13.06 17.35 6.43
CA LEU A 791 13.70 16.42 5.51
C LEU A 791 13.63 14.98 6.01
N PRO A 792 13.70 13.97 5.10
CA PRO A 792 13.71 12.57 5.48
C PRO A 792 15.12 12.12 5.92
N PRO A 793 15.25 10.95 6.58
CA PRO A 793 16.55 10.32 6.84
C PRO A 793 17.35 10.14 5.54
N SER A 794 18.53 10.75 5.47
CA SER A 794 19.37 10.71 4.28
C SER A 794 20.20 9.41 4.22
N GLY A 795 20.78 9.10 3.05
CA GLY A 795 21.76 8.00 2.90
C GLY A 795 21.28 6.58 3.24
N VAL A 796 19.97 6.27 3.09
CA VAL A 796 19.43 4.93 3.36
C VAL A 796 20.12 3.86 2.51
N LYS A 797 20.64 2.81 3.16
CA LYS A 797 21.27 1.63 2.54
C LYS A 797 20.65 0.36 3.11
N VAL A 798 20.48 -0.66 2.27
CA VAL A 798 20.04 -2.00 2.68
C VAL A 798 21.06 -3.02 2.17
N THR A 799 21.58 -3.85 3.07
CA THR A 799 22.61 -4.86 2.78
C THR A 799 22.16 -6.21 3.32
N LEU A 800 22.05 -7.21 2.46
CA LEU A 800 21.85 -8.61 2.87
C LEU A 800 23.08 -9.06 3.67
N ILE A 801 22.88 -9.70 4.83
CA ILE A 801 23.96 -10.28 5.65
C ILE A 801 23.86 -11.81 5.63
N GLU A 802 22.65 -12.35 5.81
CA GLU A 802 22.37 -13.79 5.76
C GLU A 802 21.22 -14.05 4.76
N ASN A 803 20.94 -15.32 4.43
CA ASN A 803 19.96 -15.66 3.39
C ASN A 803 18.50 -15.28 3.75
N ASP A 804 18.20 -15.00 5.01
CA ASP A 804 16.92 -14.49 5.49
C ASP A 804 16.98 -13.11 6.18
N THR A 805 18.17 -12.50 6.31
CA THR A 805 18.38 -11.35 7.21
C THR A 805 19.22 -10.24 6.57
N ALA A 806 18.72 -9.02 6.65
CA ALA A 806 19.36 -7.83 6.07
C ALA A 806 19.47 -6.66 7.05
N LEU A 807 20.57 -5.94 6.98
CA LEU A 807 20.80 -4.70 7.72
C LEU A 807 20.35 -3.50 6.89
N VAL A 808 19.49 -2.67 7.48
CA VAL A 808 19.15 -1.32 7.00
C VAL A 808 19.94 -0.32 7.81
N SER A 809 20.55 0.66 7.16
CA SER A 809 21.19 1.81 7.81
C SER A 809 20.77 3.11 7.12
N TRP A 810 20.83 4.23 7.84
CA TRP A 810 20.49 5.57 7.36
C TRP A 810 21.36 6.61 8.05
N LYS A 811 21.15 7.90 7.76
CA LYS A 811 21.69 9.03 8.51
C LYS A 811 20.56 9.80 9.21
N LEU A 812 20.94 10.68 10.14
CA LEU A 812 20.06 11.74 10.64
C LEU A 812 19.50 12.54 9.45
N PRO A 813 18.25 13.05 9.49
CA PRO A 813 17.80 14.07 8.55
C PRO A 813 18.71 15.30 8.62
N ASP A 814 18.95 15.93 7.48
CA ASP A 814 19.80 17.12 7.40
C ASP A 814 19.10 18.33 8.06
N GLU A 815 17.76 18.35 8.09
CA GLU A 815 16.90 19.28 8.85
C GLU A 815 16.02 18.50 9.87
N PRO A 816 16.53 18.19 11.08
CA PRO A 816 15.81 17.41 12.09
C PRO A 816 14.88 18.27 12.96
N ASN A 817 15.09 19.60 13.00
CA ASN A 817 14.35 20.68 13.69
C ASN A 817 14.23 20.59 15.23
N LEU A 818 14.34 19.39 15.80
CA LEU A 818 14.60 19.06 17.20
C LEU A 818 15.44 17.77 17.23
N ALA A 819 15.81 17.30 18.43
CA ALA A 819 16.34 15.95 18.59
C ALA A 819 15.34 14.91 18.06
N VAL A 820 15.77 14.05 17.13
CA VAL A 820 14.96 12.91 16.66
C VAL A 820 14.79 11.96 17.83
N THR A 821 13.53 11.61 18.16
CA THR A 821 13.19 10.71 19.27
C THR A 821 12.85 9.29 18.79
N ARG A 822 12.44 9.13 17.52
CA ARG A 822 12.11 7.82 16.91
C ARG A 822 12.43 7.79 15.41
N TYR A 823 12.93 6.65 14.94
CA TYR A 823 12.85 6.25 13.53
C TYR A 823 11.78 5.18 13.32
N THR A 824 11.13 5.22 12.17
CA THR A 824 10.12 4.24 11.77
C THR A 824 10.48 3.68 10.40
N ILE A 825 10.82 2.39 10.36
CA ILE A 825 11.23 1.64 9.17
C ILE A 825 10.01 0.84 8.67
N PHE A 826 9.70 0.97 7.39
CA PHE A 826 8.60 0.28 6.73
C PHE A 826 9.18 -0.68 5.70
N TYR A 827 8.82 -1.96 5.78
CA TYR A 827 9.36 -2.98 4.86
C TYR A 827 8.33 -4.06 4.49
N ALA A 828 8.36 -4.52 3.24
CA ALA A 828 7.52 -5.62 2.77
C ALA A 828 8.12 -6.27 1.53
N SER A 829 7.67 -7.48 1.17
CA SER A 829 7.94 -8.01 -0.18
C SER A 829 7.19 -7.17 -1.21
N ARG A 830 7.70 -7.08 -2.45
CA ARG A 830 7.09 -6.29 -3.54
C ARG A 830 5.59 -6.59 -3.73
N LYS A 831 5.17 -7.84 -3.51
CA LYS A 831 3.77 -8.27 -3.58
C LYS A 831 2.92 -7.67 -2.44
N ALA A 832 3.37 -7.78 -1.19
CA ALA A 832 2.66 -7.29 -0.02
C ALA A 832 2.64 -5.74 0.03
N TRP A 833 3.74 -5.09 -0.39
CA TRP A 833 3.81 -3.63 -0.52
C TRP A 833 2.73 -3.06 -1.45
N VAL A 834 2.46 -3.72 -2.59
CA VAL A 834 1.39 -3.32 -3.54
C VAL A 834 -0.01 -3.57 -2.98
N ALA A 835 -0.17 -4.50 -2.03
CA ALA A 835 -1.42 -4.70 -1.30
C ALA A 835 -1.63 -3.71 -0.12
N GLY A 836 -0.62 -2.90 0.22
CA GLY A 836 -0.62 -2.04 1.41
C GLY A 836 -0.23 -2.77 2.70
N GLU A 837 0.23 -4.02 2.60
CA GLU A 837 0.59 -4.90 3.71
C GLU A 837 2.10 -4.80 4.00
N TRP A 838 2.51 -3.78 4.75
CA TRP A 838 3.90 -3.60 5.18
C TRP A 838 4.10 -3.90 6.68
N LYS A 839 5.25 -4.50 7.00
CA LYS A 839 5.75 -4.58 8.37
C LYS A 839 6.31 -3.22 8.79
N VAL A 840 6.10 -2.86 10.05
CA VAL A 840 6.62 -1.61 10.65
C VAL A 840 7.56 -1.97 11.78
N LEU A 841 8.78 -1.41 11.76
CA LEU A 841 9.80 -1.59 12.78
C LEU A 841 10.19 -0.23 13.32
N GLN A 842 10.16 -0.04 14.64
CA GLN A 842 10.54 1.23 15.28
C GLN A 842 11.90 1.12 15.98
N ARG A 843 12.63 2.23 16.02
CA ARG A 843 13.90 2.39 16.73
C ARG A 843 13.95 3.74 17.46
N GLU A 844 14.72 3.81 18.54
CA GLU A 844 15.04 5.06 19.24
C GLU A 844 15.75 6.01 18.26
N GLY A 845 15.55 7.33 18.39
CA GLY A 845 16.16 8.32 17.49
C GLY A 845 17.69 8.42 17.56
N SER A 846 18.31 7.76 18.56
CA SER A 846 19.75 7.53 18.69
C SER A 846 20.28 6.35 17.86
N ILE A 847 19.41 5.56 17.22
CA ILE A 847 19.76 4.35 16.48
C ILE A 847 19.51 4.55 14.99
N THR A 848 20.57 4.64 14.19
CA THR A 848 20.50 4.89 12.74
C THR A 848 20.57 3.62 11.87
N MET A 849 20.23 2.45 12.45
CA MET A 849 20.21 1.17 11.76
C MET A 849 19.28 0.11 12.40
N ALA A 850 18.84 -0.87 11.63
CA ALA A 850 18.02 -1.99 12.10
C ALA A 850 18.20 -3.26 11.23
N LEU A 851 18.08 -4.44 11.84
CA LEU A 851 17.90 -5.69 11.10
C LEU A 851 16.45 -5.87 10.64
N LEU A 852 16.30 -6.45 9.45
CA LEU A 852 15.07 -7.04 8.93
C LEU A 852 15.30 -8.55 8.85
N GLU A 853 14.59 -9.29 9.70
CA GLU A 853 14.76 -10.74 9.89
C GLU A 853 13.59 -11.50 9.23
N ASN A 854 13.72 -12.82 9.05
CA ASN A 854 12.70 -13.70 8.48
C ASN A 854 12.27 -13.29 7.05
N LEU A 855 13.20 -12.73 6.27
CA LEU A 855 13.00 -12.41 4.85
C LEU A 855 12.93 -13.71 4.04
N GLN A 856 12.01 -13.76 3.08
CA GLN A 856 11.75 -14.99 2.33
C GLN A 856 12.64 -15.08 1.08
N PRO A 857 13.48 -16.12 0.93
CA PRO A 857 14.34 -16.33 -0.23
C PRO A 857 13.63 -16.16 -1.59
N GLY A 858 14.34 -15.60 -2.56
CA GLY A 858 13.82 -15.33 -3.92
C GLY A 858 12.87 -14.13 -4.04
N ASN A 859 12.54 -13.42 -2.95
CA ASN A 859 11.70 -12.23 -3.01
C ASN A 859 12.52 -10.93 -3.11
N ILE A 860 11.93 -9.94 -3.78
CA ILE A 860 12.37 -8.54 -3.67
C ILE A 860 11.60 -7.90 -2.53
N TYR A 861 12.32 -7.30 -1.58
CA TYR A 861 11.78 -6.47 -0.52
C TYR A 861 11.96 -4.98 -0.85
N LEU A 862 11.04 -4.16 -0.37
CA LEU A 862 11.04 -2.71 -0.48
C LEU A 862 11.14 -2.13 0.93
N VAL A 863 11.96 -1.08 1.12
CA VAL A 863 12.26 -0.48 2.43
C VAL A 863 12.25 1.05 2.35
N LYS A 864 11.63 1.73 3.32
CA LYS A 864 11.76 3.19 3.53
C LYS A 864 11.83 3.51 5.03
N VAL A 865 12.38 4.67 5.39
CA VAL A 865 12.52 5.14 6.78
C VAL A 865 11.94 6.55 6.92
N SER A 866 11.26 6.86 8.03
CA SER A 866 11.00 8.23 8.47
C SER A 866 11.63 8.52 9.83
N ALA A 867 12.02 9.78 10.06
CA ALA A 867 12.38 10.30 11.38
C ALA A 867 11.14 10.90 12.07
N SER A 868 11.20 11.04 13.39
CA SER A 868 10.16 11.65 14.21
C SER A 868 10.80 12.34 15.40
N ASN A 869 10.33 13.53 15.74
CA ASN A 869 10.67 14.25 16.96
C ASN A 869 9.39 14.53 17.77
N ASP A 870 9.49 15.28 18.88
CA ASP A 870 8.34 15.51 19.77
C ASP A 870 7.22 16.39 19.16
N MET A 871 7.47 17.04 18.02
CA MET A 871 6.46 17.77 17.24
C MET A 871 5.75 16.92 16.19
N GLY A 872 6.29 15.74 15.82
CA GLY A 872 5.62 14.82 14.89
C GLY A 872 6.54 13.89 14.08
N ASP A 873 5.91 13.11 13.20
CA ASP A 873 6.57 12.30 12.17
C ASP A 873 6.97 13.19 10.98
N GLY A 874 8.23 13.11 10.56
CA GLY A 874 8.74 13.72 9.33
C GLY A 874 8.53 12.84 8.08
N PRO A 875 8.94 13.30 6.89
CA PRO A 875 8.69 12.61 5.64
C PRO A 875 9.48 11.30 5.51
N PHE A 876 9.04 10.45 4.57
CA PHE A 876 9.72 9.21 4.22
C PHE A 876 10.94 9.44 3.32
N SER A 877 11.97 8.62 3.53
CA SER A 877 13.06 8.44 2.58
C SER A 877 12.56 7.95 1.22
N HIS A 878 13.44 8.01 0.22
CA HIS A 878 13.29 7.20 -0.98
C HIS A 878 13.16 5.71 -0.60
N THR A 879 12.47 4.93 -1.43
CA THR A 879 12.32 3.48 -1.22
C THR A 879 13.51 2.76 -1.84
N VAL A 880 14.18 1.92 -1.05
CA VAL A 880 15.30 1.07 -1.48
C VAL A 880 14.78 -0.34 -1.75
N GLU A 881 15.26 -0.98 -2.82
CA GLU A 881 14.96 -2.38 -3.12
C GLU A 881 16.07 -3.32 -2.63
N LEU A 882 15.70 -4.50 -2.14
CA LEU A 882 16.60 -5.58 -1.72
C LEU A 882 16.16 -6.89 -2.39
N ALA A 883 17.02 -7.54 -3.16
CA ALA A 883 16.77 -8.88 -3.68
C ALA A 883 17.37 -9.94 -2.74
N VAL A 884 16.53 -10.82 -2.19
CA VAL A 884 16.97 -11.95 -1.36
C VAL A 884 17.24 -13.15 -2.27
N GLN A 885 18.43 -13.74 -2.20
CA GLN A 885 18.81 -14.86 -3.05
C GLN A 885 18.07 -16.15 -2.64
N SER A 886 18.02 -17.14 -3.54
CA SER A 886 17.45 -18.47 -3.27
C SER A 886 18.56 -19.50 -3.17
N ASP A 887 18.59 -20.29 -2.09
CA ASP A 887 19.69 -21.22 -1.80
C ASP A 887 19.91 -22.24 -2.92
N GLY A 888 21.14 -22.25 -3.46
CA GLY A 888 21.68 -23.32 -4.29
C GLY A 888 22.73 -24.09 -3.52
N SER A 889 22.59 -25.41 -3.41
CA SER A 889 23.47 -26.26 -2.60
C SER A 889 24.92 -26.27 -3.10
N THR A 890 25.87 -26.14 -2.18
CA THR A 890 27.30 -25.94 -2.47
C THR A 890 28.10 -27.24 -2.57
N SER A 891 29.06 -27.27 -3.52
CA SER A 891 30.39 -27.82 -3.27
C SER A 891 31.41 -26.91 -3.97
N GLY A 892 32.53 -26.61 -3.32
CA GLY A 892 33.27 -25.37 -3.58
C GLY A 892 34.74 -25.53 -3.96
N HIS A 893 35.25 -24.52 -4.66
CA HIS A 893 36.66 -24.13 -4.66
C HIS A 893 36.77 -22.60 -4.81
N ASN A 894 37.70 -22.01 -4.07
CA ASN A 894 38.11 -20.59 -4.14
C ASN A 894 39.54 -20.57 -4.74
N PRO A 895 40.13 -19.43 -5.16
CA PRO A 895 39.57 -18.08 -5.34
C PRO A 895 40.00 -17.39 -6.67
N ARG A 896 39.45 -16.20 -6.96
CA ARG A 896 40.24 -14.97 -7.27
C ARG A 896 39.37 -13.73 -7.52
N ARG A 897 39.99 -12.54 -7.32
CA ARG A 897 39.39 -11.21 -7.49
C ARG A 897 39.08 -10.88 -8.96
N SER A 898 38.01 -10.11 -9.17
CA SER A 898 38.00 -9.02 -10.15
C SER A 898 37.28 -7.80 -9.54
N HIS A 899 37.70 -6.58 -9.88
CA HIS A 899 37.03 -5.36 -9.44
C HIS A 899 35.88 -5.02 -10.39
N GLY A 900 34.71 -4.69 -9.85
CA GLY A 900 33.57 -4.17 -10.61
C GLY A 900 32.98 -2.96 -9.88
N SER A 901 33.03 -1.79 -10.51
CA SER A 901 32.45 -0.57 -9.95
C SER A 901 30.93 -0.59 -10.07
N ALA A 902 30.22 -0.37 -8.97
CA ALA A 902 28.77 -0.21 -8.96
C ALA A 902 28.42 1.23 -9.34
N THR A 903 28.21 1.49 -10.63
CA THR A 903 27.86 2.83 -11.13
C THR A 903 26.50 3.29 -10.60
N VAL A 904 26.50 4.33 -9.78
CA VAL A 904 25.28 5.04 -9.37
C VAL A 904 24.70 5.76 -10.59
N PHE A 905 23.51 5.38 -11.03
CA PHE A 905 22.73 6.15 -12.01
C PHE A 905 21.77 7.10 -11.29
N SER A 906 22.04 8.39 -11.41
CA SER A 906 21.11 9.45 -11.01
C SER A 906 19.96 9.59 -12.00
N SER A 907 18.87 10.23 -11.56
CA SER A 907 17.59 10.28 -12.26
C SER A 907 17.58 11.17 -13.51
N GLY A 908 16.86 10.74 -14.56
CA GLY A 908 16.67 11.54 -15.76
C GLY A 908 15.48 11.12 -16.65
N PHE A 909 14.52 12.04 -16.76
CA PHE A 909 13.62 12.27 -17.92
C PHE A 909 12.41 11.34 -18.21
N TYR A 910 11.24 11.83 -17.76
CA TYR A 910 9.89 11.79 -18.35
C TYR A 910 9.09 10.49 -18.59
N HIS A 911 7.79 10.59 -18.25
CA HIS A 911 6.71 9.70 -18.68
C HIS A 911 6.62 9.55 -20.21
N LEU A 912 6.26 8.36 -20.68
CA LEU A 912 5.65 8.16 -22.01
C LEU A 912 4.65 6.99 -21.99
N ASP A 913 3.58 7.11 -22.79
CA ASP A 913 2.35 6.31 -22.70
C ASP A 913 2.45 4.91 -23.32
N GLN A 914 1.61 3.98 -22.86
CA GLN A 914 1.73 2.52 -23.03
C GLN A 914 1.33 2.00 -24.43
N LYS A 915 1.57 2.79 -25.49
CA LYS A 915 1.24 2.46 -26.90
C LYS A 915 2.45 2.36 -27.83
N SER A 916 3.66 2.60 -27.35
CA SER A 916 4.89 2.59 -28.18
C SER A 916 5.45 1.18 -28.46
N MET A 917 5.26 0.23 -27.55
CA MET A 917 5.99 -1.06 -27.55
C MET A 917 5.78 -1.92 -28.81
N THR A 918 4.59 -1.92 -29.40
CA THR A 918 4.27 -2.71 -30.60
C THR A 918 5.00 -2.21 -31.85
N GLY A 919 5.22 -0.90 -31.97
CA GLY A 919 5.98 -0.32 -33.09
C GLY A 919 7.46 -0.69 -33.05
N ILE A 920 8.05 -0.71 -31.85
CA ILE A 920 9.46 -1.07 -31.63
C ILE A 920 9.71 -2.54 -31.99
N ILE A 921 8.84 -3.45 -31.57
CA ILE A 921 8.96 -4.89 -31.89
C ILE A 921 8.89 -5.12 -33.41
N VAL A 922 7.93 -4.50 -34.10
CA VAL A 922 7.80 -4.60 -35.56
C VAL A 922 9.04 -4.00 -36.27
N GLY A 923 9.55 -2.86 -35.79
CA GLY A 923 10.77 -2.24 -36.33
C GLY A 923 12.01 -3.14 -36.20
N VAL A 924 12.20 -3.78 -35.04
CA VAL A 924 13.31 -4.72 -34.81
C VAL A 924 13.18 -5.96 -35.70
N CYS A 925 11.98 -6.52 -35.86
CA CYS A 925 11.75 -7.63 -36.78
C CYS A 925 12.06 -7.26 -38.24
N ILE A 926 11.65 -6.07 -38.71
CA ILE A 926 11.96 -5.60 -40.07
C ILE A 926 13.47 -5.40 -40.24
N ALA A 927 14.14 -4.78 -39.26
CA ALA A 927 15.60 -4.59 -39.30
C ALA A 927 16.36 -5.92 -39.39
N LEU A 928 15.98 -6.93 -38.59
CA LEU A 928 16.58 -8.27 -38.63
C LEU A 928 16.34 -8.97 -39.99
N ILE A 929 15.14 -8.85 -40.56
CA ILE A 929 14.84 -9.39 -41.90
C ILE A 929 15.70 -8.70 -42.97
N CYS A 930 15.87 -7.37 -42.91
CA CYS A 930 16.76 -6.65 -43.81
C CYS A 930 18.23 -7.07 -43.66
N ILE A 931 18.72 -7.28 -42.43
CA ILE A 931 20.09 -7.76 -42.18
C ILE A 931 20.30 -9.17 -42.77
N ILE A 932 19.33 -10.08 -42.60
CA ILE A 932 19.38 -11.44 -43.16
C ILE A 932 19.37 -11.40 -44.70
N ILE A 933 18.56 -10.53 -45.32
CA ILE A 933 18.53 -10.34 -46.78
C ILE A 933 19.86 -9.76 -47.29
N CYS A 934 20.44 -8.77 -46.60
CA CYS A 934 21.75 -8.22 -46.96
C CYS A 934 22.87 -9.26 -46.83
N ALA A 935 22.85 -10.10 -45.78
CA ALA A 935 23.80 -11.19 -45.62
C ALA A 935 23.68 -12.22 -46.75
N PHE A 936 22.46 -12.57 -47.16
CA PHE A 936 22.21 -13.48 -48.28
C PHE A 936 22.71 -12.89 -49.62
N ILE A 937 22.49 -11.60 -49.87
CA ILE A 937 22.97 -10.90 -51.07
C ILE A 937 24.51 -10.83 -51.11
N LEU A 938 25.18 -10.66 -49.95
CA LEU A 938 26.64 -10.68 -49.86
C LEU A 938 27.23 -12.08 -50.10
N VAL A 939 26.57 -13.14 -49.62
CA VAL A 939 26.98 -14.54 -49.89
C VAL A 939 26.78 -14.92 -51.37
N CYS A 940 25.84 -14.28 -52.08
CA CYS A 940 25.62 -14.50 -53.51
C CYS A 940 26.57 -13.72 -54.46
N ARG A 941 27.62 -13.06 -53.95
CA ARG A 941 28.66 -12.39 -54.77
C ARG A 941 30.06 -12.72 -54.25
N GLY A 942 30.64 -13.81 -54.75
CA GLY A 942 32.01 -14.21 -54.43
C GLY A 942 33.03 -13.67 -55.44
N ASP A 943 34.05 -12.98 -54.93
CA ASP A 943 35.42 -12.83 -55.47
C ASP A 943 36.29 -12.42 -54.24
N MET A 944 37.27 -13.17 -53.73
CA MET A 944 38.52 -13.74 -54.29
C MET A 944 39.76 -12.83 -54.17
N ALA A 945 40.60 -13.15 -53.16
CA ALA A 945 42.06 -12.91 -53.09
C ALA A 945 42.54 -11.43 -52.90
N LEU A 946 43.73 -11.06 -52.39
CA LEU A 946 45.00 -11.65 -51.88
C LEU A 946 45.47 -10.74 -50.69
N LEU A 947 46.39 -10.95 -49.73
CA LEU A 947 47.35 -11.98 -49.25
C LEU A 947 48.01 -11.43 -47.93
N HIS A 948 48.76 -12.27 -47.20
CA HIS A 948 49.60 -11.96 -46.00
C HIS A 948 51.10 -11.75 -46.39
N PRO A 949 52.03 -11.32 -45.51
CA PRO A 949 52.58 -12.05 -44.32
C PRO A 949 52.76 -11.12 -43.06
N SER A 950 53.49 -11.32 -41.94
CA SER A 950 54.62 -12.18 -41.54
C SER A 950 54.72 -12.47 -40.02
N PHE A 951 55.24 -13.66 -39.67
CA PHE A 951 56.33 -14.07 -38.72
C PHE A 951 56.93 -13.14 -37.63
N PRO A 952 57.70 -13.67 -36.61
CA PRO A 952 57.83 -15.03 -35.98
C PRO A 952 57.54 -14.99 -34.42
N LEU A 953 57.45 -16.05 -33.57
CA LEU A 953 58.33 -17.19 -33.11
C LEU A 953 59.67 -16.74 -32.45
N THR A 954 60.24 -17.32 -31.35
CA THR A 954 60.28 -18.67 -30.69
C THR A 954 60.32 -18.59 -29.12
N PHE A 955 59.85 -19.55 -28.27
CA PHE A 955 60.42 -20.86 -27.79
C PHE A 955 61.85 -20.80 -27.17
N PRO A 956 62.29 -21.68 -26.20
CA PRO A 956 61.97 -23.13 -26.08
C PRO A 956 61.89 -23.84 -24.66
N LEU A 957 61.39 -25.10 -24.66
CA LEU A 957 61.63 -26.30 -23.76
C LEU A 957 61.42 -26.20 -22.20
N ALA A 958 60.99 -27.20 -21.39
CA ALA A 958 60.48 -28.61 -21.46
C ALA A 958 61.31 -29.65 -20.63
N LEU A 959 60.74 -30.87 -20.45
CA LEU A 959 61.23 -32.11 -19.75
C LEU A 959 60.83 -32.28 -18.26
N CYS A 960 60.56 -33.49 -17.71
CA CYS A 960 59.95 -34.73 -18.28
C CYS A 960 59.69 -35.85 -17.22
N LEU A 961 58.69 -36.72 -17.46
CA LEU A 961 58.58 -38.15 -17.02
C LEU A 961 58.46 -38.43 -15.48
N GLN A 962 58.03 -39.60 -14.96
CA GLN A 962 57.46 -40.86 -15.52
C GLN A 962 56.55 -41.52 -14.44
N SER A 963 55.48 -42.28 -14.73
CA SER A 963 55.44 -43.77 -14.87
C SER A 963 54.05 -44.28 -14.42
N THR A 964 53.48 -45.47 -14.74
CA THR A 964 53.65 -46.48 -15.82
C THR A 964 52.46 -47.45 -15.84
N TRP A 965 51.98 -47.85 -17.03
CA TRP A 965 51.39 -49.18 -17.35
C TRP A 965 50.00 -49.54 -16.73
N LYS A 966 49.20 -50.51 -17.24
CA LYS A 966 49.32 -51.42 -18.42
C LYS A 966 47.95 -51.77 -19.08
N ILE A 967 48.04 -52.40 -20.25
CA ILE A 967 46.97 -52.87 -21.16
C ILE A 967 46.29 -54.18 -20.71
N THR A 968 44.97 -54.35 -20.90
CA THR A 968 44.32 -55.56 -21.47
C THR A 968 42.82 -55.34 -21.77
N ASN A 969 42.18 -56.29 -22.48
CA ASN A 969 40.85 -56.16 -23.12
C ASN A 969 40.10 -57.51 -23.05
N VAL A 970 38.76 -57.52 -22.92
CA VAL A 970 37.77 -58.55 -23.41
C VAL A 970 38.00 -60.05 -23.01
N ASP A 971 37.08 -60.81 -22.38
CA ASP A 971 35.90 -61.42 -23.04
C ASP A 971 34.95 -62.25 -22.10
N ARG A 972 33.70 -62.50 -22.58
CA ARG A 972 32.78 -63.66 -22.33
C ARG A 972 32.06 -63.94 -20.98
N PHE A 973 31.29 -65.04 -20.97
CA PHE A 973 29.97 -65.26 -20.32
C PHE A 973 29.86 -66.66 -19.63
N ARG A 974 28.98 -66.79 -18.61
CA ARG A 974 28.45 -68.04 -17.97
C ARG A 974 29.45 -68.85 -17.09
N ALA A 975 29.06 -69.58 -16.03
CA ALA A 975 27.81 -69.65 -15.22
C ALA A 975 28.03 -70.47 -13.91
N LEU A 976 26.95 -70.72 -13.13
CA LEU A 976 26.82 -71.52 -11.89
C LEU A 976 27.43 -70.94 -10.60
N GLN A 977 27.03 -71.31 -9.36
CA GLN A 977 25.75 -71.79 -8.74
C GLN A 977 26.00 -72.07 -7.25
N ILE A 978 25.02 -71.89 -6.34
CA ILE A 978 24.68 -72.81 -5.20
C ILE A 978 23.48 -72.32 -4.36
N LEU A 979 22.77 -73.32 -3.81
CA LEU A 979 21.54 -73.44 -3.01
C LEU A 979 21.25 -72.38 -1.91
N PHE A 980 20.02 -72.14 -1.42
CA PHE A 980 18.62 -72.48 -1.83
C PHE A 980 17.69 -71.26 -1.47
N ASP A 981 16.42 -71.24 -1.00
CA ASP A 981 15.46 -72.23 -0.47
C ASP A 981 13.95 -71.82 -0.64
N PHE A 982 13.05 -72.62 -0.04
CA PHE A 982 11.58 -72.66 0.11
C PHE A 982 10.73 -71.35 0.23
N GLN A 983 9.43 -71.28 -0.16
CA GLN A 983 8.55 -72.29 -0.82
C GLN A 983 7.27 -71.68 -1.51
N GLY A 984 6.89 -72.22 -2.69
CA GLY A 984 5.50 -72.36 -3.25
C GLY A 984 4.70 -71.10 -3.68
N GLY A 985 3.80 -71.11 -4.69
CA GLY A 985 3.33 -72.15 -5.65
C GLY A 985 1.78 -72.20 -5.77
N THR A 986 1.09 -72.55 -6.87
CA THR A 986 1.47 -72.79 -8.30
C THR A 986 0.19 -72.87 -9.21
N ASN A 987 0.36 -72.99 -10.55
CA ASN A 987 -0.55 -73.62 -11.57
C ASN A 987 -1.75 -72.86 -12.24
N LEU A 988 -1.61 -72.67 -13.57
CA LEU A 988 -2.41 -73.22 -14.70
C LEU A 988 -3.98 -73.09 -14.80
N ILE A 989 -4.41 -72.47 -15.92
CA ILE A 989 -5.41 -72.97 -16.92
C ILE A 989 -6.96 -72.81 -16.72
N ILE A 990 -7.53 -71.95 -17.61
CA ILE A 990 -8.83 -72.02 -18.35
C ILE A 990 -10.21 -71.69 -17.72
N ASN A 991 -10.93 -70.81 -18.46
CA ASN A 991 -12.39 -70.60 -18.66
C ASN A 991 -13.27 -69.63 -17.84
N SER A 992 -14.10 -68.89 -18.61
CA SER A 992 -15.36 -68.17 -18.28
C SER A 992 -15.26 -66.90 -17.40
N LEU A 993 -15.90 -65.75 -17.70
CA LEU A 993 -16.65 -65.26 -18.88
C LEU A 993 -16.18 -63.83 -19.28
N GLY A 994 -16.51 -63.39 -20.51
CA GLY A 994 -16.41 -61.98 -20.95
C GLY A 994 -17.77 -61.22 -20.86
N PRO A 995 -18.04 -60.14 -21.64
CA PRO A 995 -17.20 -59.60 -22.73
C PRO A 995 -17.12 -58.04 -22.89
N VAL A 996 -15.98 -57.55 -23.43
CA VAL A 996 -15.85 -56.67 -24.63
C VAL A 996 -16.63 -55.32 -24.74
N TYR A 997 -15.91 -54.19 -24.48
CA TYR A 997 -15.71 -53.02 -25.42
C TYR A 997 -16.94 -52.20 -25.97
N PRO A 998 -16.84 -51.21 -26.92
CA PRO A 998 -15.82 -50.16 -27.21
C PRO A 998 -16.38 -48.74 -27.65
N ILE A 999 -15.45 -47.83 -28.05
CA ILE A 999 -15.50 -46.98 -29.29
C ILE A 999 -16.12 -45.54 -29.28
N THR A 1000 -16.02 -44.88 -30.45
CA THR A 1000 -15.75 -43.45 -30.69
C THR A 1000 -16.73 -42.74 -31.65
N GLU A 1001 -16.69 -41.40 -31.65
CA GLU A 1001 -16.92 -40.42 -32.75
C GLU A 1001 -17.98 -40.56 -33.90
N LYS A 1002 -18.56 -39.38 -34.22
CA LYS A 1002 -18.88 -38.80 -35.56
C LYS A 1002 -20.23 -39.06 -36.31
N ARG A 1003 -20.92 -37.91 -36.52
CA ARG A 1003 -21.30 -37.25 -37.82
C ARG A 1003 -22.74 -37.28 -38.41
N ASN A 1004 -23.04 -36.17 -39.12
CA ASN A 1004 -24.01 -35.96 -40.23
C ASN A 1004 -25.51 -35.82 -39.86
N LYS A 1005 -26.40 -35.07 -40.56
CA LYS A 1005 -26.40 -34.22 -41.81
C LYS A 1005 -27.56 -33.17 -41.67
N TRP A 1006 -27.39 -31.86 -41.96
CA TRP A 1006 -27.69 -31.09 -43.21
C TRP A 1006 -29.18 -30.78 -43.58
N PHE A 1007 -29.40 -29.62 -44.26
CA PHE A 1007 -30.67 -28.97 -44.73
C PHE A 1007 -31.56 -28.30 -43.64
N SER A 1008 -32.29 -27.17 -43.85
CA SER A 1008 -32.26 -26.14 -44.92
C SER A 1008 -33.02 -24.83 -44.59
N PHE A 1009 -32.52 -23.69 -45.10
CA PHE A 1009 -33.19 -22.44 -45.56
C PHE A 1009 -34.50 -21.85 -44.95
N SER A 1010 -34.36 -20.58 -44.52
CA SER A 1010 -35.20 -19.39 -44.88
C SER A 1010 -36.45 -18.97 -44.08
N ASN A 1011 -36.59 -17.62 -43.92
CA ASN A 1011 -37.81 -16.78 -43.93
C ASN A 1011 -38.93 -17.01 -42.86
N GLN A 1012 -39.73 -16.03 -42.40
CA GLN A 1012 -39.90 -14.61 -42.76
C GLN A 1012 -40.44 -13.75 -41.57
N LYS A 1013 -39.90 -12.52 -41.45
CA LYS A 1013 -40.53 -11.18 -41.18
C LYS A 1013 -41.97 -10.99 -40.61
N LYS A 1014 -42.08 -9.97 -39.71
CA LYS A 1014 -43.25 -9.10 -39.35
C LYS A 1014 -44.35 -9.75 -38.47
N MET A 1015 -45.15 -9.07 -37.64
CA MET A 1015 -45.39 -7.62 -37.34
C MET A 1015 -45.35 -7.32 -35.80
N ASN A 1016 -45.78 -6.16 -35.27
CA ASN A 1016 -45.20 -4.80 -35.35
C ASN A 1016 -46.14 -3.69 -34.77
N ALA A 1017 -46.14 -3.43 -33.45
CA ALA A 1017 -46.77 -2.26 -32.81
C ALA A 1017 -45.82 -1.70 -31.71
N LYS A 1018 -45.31 -0.45 -31.75
CA LYS A 1018 -45.96 0.86 -31.45
C LYS A 1018 -46.52 0.92 -30.02
N LYS A 1019 -46.20 1.89 -29.14
CA LYS A 1019 -45.41 3.18 -29.12
C LYS A 1019 -44.94 3.39 -27.65
N SER A 1020 -44.06 4.30 -27.20
CA SER A 1020 -43.15 5.34 -27.76
C SER A 1020 -42.09 5.68 -26.68
N GLN A 1021 -40.79 5.90 -27.00
CA GLN A 1021 -40.05 7.20 -26.98
C GLN A 1021 -40.33 8.15 -25.79
N VAL A 1022 -39.35 8.85 -25.18
CA VAL A 1022 -38.14 9.58 -25.69
C VAL A 1022 -36.96 9.34 -24.69
N ARG A 1023 -35.69 8.98 -25.03
CA ARG A 1023 -34.54 9.76 -25.61
C ARG A 1023 -34.10 10.98 -24.74
N LYS A 1024 -32.85 11.49 -24.66
CA LYS A 1024 -31.46 11.25 -25.16
C LYS A 1024 -30.50 11.91 -24.09
N ILE A 1025 -29.26 11.49 -23.73
CA ILE A 1025 -27.98 11.16 -24.43
C ILE A 1025 -27.08 12.41 -24.76
N LYS A 1026 -25.78 12.36 -24.32
CA LYS A 1026 -24.55 13.09 -24.79
C LYS A 1026 -24.32 14.58 -24.37
N GLN A 1027 -23.10 15.18 -24.33
CA GLN A 1027 -21.68 14.71 -24.18
C GLN A 1027 -20.63 15.89 -24.01
N ASN A 1028 -19.50 15.63 -23.32
CA ASN A 1028 -18.08 16.02 -23.57
C ASN A 1028 -17.51 17.46 -23.84
N HIS A 1029 -16.44 17.79 -23.08
CA HIS A 1029 -15.10 18.37 -23.43
C HIS A 1029 -14.81 19.88 -23.69
N GLY A 1030 -13.57 20.29 -23.30
CA GLY A 1030 -12.85 21.58 -23.48
C GLY A 1030 -12.10 21.96 -22.18
N ILE A 1031 -10.76 21.95 -21.99
CA ILE A 1031 -9.54 22.54 -22.65
C ILE A 1031 -9.02 23.82 -21.89
N CYS A 1032 -7.70 24.06 -21.91
CA CYS A 1032 -6.88 24.74 -20.87
C CYS A 1032 -6.70 26.28 -21.00
N SER A 1033 -6.37 27.00 -19.89
CA SER A 1033 -5.19 27.93 -19.77
C SER A 1033 -5.10 28.80 -18.48
N TYR A 1034 -3.91 28.82 -17.83
CA TYR A 1034 -3.23 29.90 -17.05
C TYR A 1034 -3.90 30.73 -15.89
N GLN A 1035 -3.06 31.41 -15.09
CA GLN A 1035 -3.33 32.20 -13.85
C GLN A 1035 -3.25 33.73 -14.11
N PRO A 1036 -3.25 34.67 -13.10
CA PRO A 1036 -3.70 34.69 -11.69
C PRO A 1036 -4.63 35.90 -11.33
N GLY A 1037 -5.07 36.08 -10.06
CA GLY A 1037 -5.66 37.37 -9.61
C GLY A 1037 -6.38 37.37 -8.24
N ALA A 1038 -6.12 38.38 -7.41
CA ALA A 1038 -6.52 38.45 -5.99
C ALA A 1038 -7.89 39.11 -5.68
N THR A 1039 -8.54 38.61 -4.60
CA THR A 1039 -9.30 39.33 -3.54
C THR A 1039 -10.45 40.32 -3.86
N VAL A 1040 -11.65 40.05 -3.31
CA VAL A 1040 -12.42 40.92 -2.37
C VAL A 1040 -13.66 40.17 -1.82
N LEU A 1041 -14.21 40.64 -0.68
CA LEU A 1041 -15.17 39.96 0.21
C LEU A 1041 -16.64 40.42 0.07
N CYS A 1042 -17.57 39.51 0.41
CA CYS A 1042 -18.90 39.76 1.05
C CYS A 1042 -20.00 40.46 0.22
N TYR A 1043 -21.32 40.31 0.51
CA TYR A 1043 -22.09 39.45 1.44
C TYR A 1043 -23.57 39.32 0.93
N LYS A 1044 -24.46 38.75 1.78
CA LYS A 1044 -25.94 38.85 1.85
C LYS A 1044 -26.80 37.90 0.99
N ASP A 1045 -27.95 37.40 1.48
CA ASP A 1045 -28.43 37.23 2.88
C ASP A 1045 -29.66 36.29 2.96
N GLU A 1046 -30.25 36.22 4.17
CA GLU A 1046 -31.58 35.71 4.59
C GLU A 1046 -31.60 34.26 5.11
N SER A 1047 -32.27 33.90 6.21
CA SER A 1047 -32.88 34.54 7.42
C SER A 1047 -33.65 33.38 8.12
N LEU A 1048 -34.13 33.33 9.37
CA LEU A 1048 -34.05 34.01 10.68
C LEU A 1048 -34.48 32.90 11.73
N SER A 1049 -34.50 33.01 13.07
CA SER A 1049 -34.57 34.14 14.00
C SER A 1049 -33.91 33.88 15.38
N SER A 1050 -33.63 34.99 16.07
CA SER A 1050 -33.20 35.20 17.48
C SER A 1050 -34.30 34.89 18.54
N PRO A 1051 -34.23 35.23 19.86
CA PRO A 1051 -33.26 36.06 20.64
C PRO A 1051 -32.79 35.39 21.99
N ASN A 1052 -32.12 36.02 22.99
CA ASN A 1052 -31.92 37.45 23.33
C ASN A 1052 -30.60 37.74 24.11
N GLN A 1053 -30.31 39.02 24.38
CA GLN A 1053 -29.06 39.58 24.96
C GLN A 1053 -29.24 40.08 26.43
N PRO A 1054 -28.26 40.70 27.18
CA PRO A 1054 -27.43 41.88 26.82
C PRO A 1054 -25.92 41.80 27.24
N THR A 1055 -25.21 42.95 27.27
CA THR A 1055 -23.73 43.08 27.25
C THR A 1055 -23.20 44.23 28.14
N SER A 1056 -21.91 44.61 27.98
CA SER A 1056 -21.15 45.76 28.59
C SER A 1056 -20.41 45.46 29.93
N LEU A 1057 -19.30 46.13 30.31
CA LEU A 1057 -18.44 47.15 29.64
C LEU A 1057 -16.98 47.05 30.17
N GLN A 1058 -16.08 47.97 29.77
CA GLN A 1058 -14.64 48.01 30.11
C GLN A 1058 -14.33 48.83 31.39
N VAL A 1059 -13.16 48.60 32.04
CA VAL A 1059 -12.09 49.60 32.38
C VAL A 1059 -11.08 49.08 33.43
N LEU A 1060 -9.91 49.72 33.45
CA LEU A 1060 -8.62 49.47 34.13
C LEU A 1060 -8.58 49.47 35.70
N PHE A 1061 -7.39 49.08 36.19
CA PHE A 1061 -6.75 49.35 37.50
C PHE A 1061 -6.99 48.40 38.69
N GLY A 1062 -5.89 48.13 39.39
CA GLY A 1062 -5.75 47.96 40.85
C GLY A 1062 -4.48 48.74 41.29
N PRO A 1063 -3.92 48.57 42.50
CA PRO A 1063 -4.27 47.67 43.61
C PRO A 1063 -4.45 48.51 44.94
N PRO A 1064 -3.97 48.15 46.15
CA PRO A 1064 -4.20 46.97 47.02
C PRO A 1064 -4.70 47.30 48.47
N PHE A 1065 -4.88 46.25 49.30
CA PHE A 1065 -4.67 46.17 50.77
C PHE A 1065 -5.66 46.79 51.78
N ASP A 1066 -5.60 46.21 53.01
CA ASP A 1066 -6.09 46.64 54.33
C ASP A 1066 -7.63 46.68 54.58
N THR A 1067 -8.16 46.59 55.82
CA THR A 1067 -7.58 46.57 57.20
C THR A 1067 -8.36 45.64 58.18
N GLU A 1068 -8.07 45.75 59.48
CA GLU A 1068 -8.54 44.94 60.62
C GLU A 1068 -9.96 45.26 61.16
N GLY A 1069 -10.47 44.35 62.01
CA GLY A 1069 -11.40 44.64 63.12
C GLY A 1069 -12.91 44.56 62.85
N SER A 1070 -13.80 44.19 63.80
CA SER A 1070 -13.77 43.27 64.96
C SER A 1070 -15.09 43.42 65.75
N SER A 1071 -15.49 42.38 66.49
CA SER A 1071 -16.47 42.38 67.60
C SER A 1071 -18.00 42.47 67.31
N ASN A 1072 -18.72 41.51 67.93
CA ASN A 1072 -20.02 41.63 68.62
C ASN A 1072 -21.32 41.90 67.83
N SER A 1073 -22.49 41.35 68.22
CA SER A 1073 -22.83 40.33 69.25
C SER A 1073 -24.27 39.79 69.07
N GLU A 1074 -24.59 38.68 69.78
CA GLU A 1074 -25.95 38.14 70.09
C GLU A 1074 -26.83 37.59 68.94
N GLY A 1075 -27.61 36.50 69.08
CA GLY A 1075 -27.61 35.43 70.10
C GLY A 1075 -29.00 34.97 70.59
N SER A 1076 -29.35 33.67 70.49
CA SER A 1076 -30.43 33.02 71.25
C SER A 1076 -30.49 31.49 71.05
N HIS A 1077 -30.98 30.76 72.07
CA HIS A 1077 -31.16 29.29 72.19
C HIS A 1077 -29.87 28.44 72.19
N GLU A 1078 -29.35 27.89 73.30
CA GLU A 1078 -29.93 27.02 74.38
C GLU A 1078 -30.13 25.55 73.95
N THR A 1079 -29.86 24.52 74.77
CA THR A 1079 -29.11 24.36 76.04
C THR A 1079 -28.78 22.85 76.21
N GLY A 1080 -27.75 22.50 77.00
CA GLY A 1080 -27.59 21.13 77.52
C GLY A 1080 -26.14 20.67 77.73
N ASP A 1081 -25.72 20.53 78.98
CA ASP A 1081 -24.41 20.00 79.40
C ASP A 1081 -24.59 19.01 80.56
N SER A 1082 -23.87 17.88 80.54
CA SER A 1082 -23.82 16.90 81.64
C SER A 1082 -22.73 15.83 81.45
N GLY A 1083 -21.84 15.68 82.43
CA GLY A 1083 -21.09 14.43 82.68
C GLY A 1083 -21.94 13.40 83.46
N ARG A 1084 -21.40 12.39 84.17
CA ARG A 1084 -20.01 11.99 84.50
C ARG A 1084 -20.05 10.54 85.10
N TYR A 1085 -18.95 9.77 85.00
CA TYR A 1085 -18.49 8.65 85.87
C TYR A 1085 -19.45 7.55 86.43
N SER A 1086 -19.09 6.28 86.14
CA SER A 1086 -19.08 5.11 87.07
C SER A 1086 -18.29 3.96 86.41
N HIS A 1087 -17.14 3.47 86.89
CA HIS A 1087 -16.82 2.67 88.09
C HIS A 1087 -17.17 1.16 88.04
N ASP A 1088 -16.11 0.36 87.83
CA ASP A 1088 -15.65 -0.86 88.56
C ASP A 1088 -16.45 -2.16 88.75
N GLU A 1089 -15.67 -3.27 88.70
CA GLU A 1089 -15.79 -4.59 89.36
C GLU A 1089 -17.02 -5.49 89.05
N THR A 1090 -16.98 -6.84 89.04
CA THR A 1090 -15.92 -7.88 89.30
C THR A 1090 -16.06 -9.04 88.25
N GLU A 1091 -15.72 -10.35 88.35
CA GLU A 1091 -15.23 -11.25 89.42
C GLU A 1091 -14.44 -12.50 88.91
N MET A 1092 -13.46 -12.94 89.73
CA MET A 1092 -12.88 -14.27 90.01
C MET A 1092 -12.82 -15.50 89.04
N THR A 1093 -11.56 -15.90 88.77
CA THR A 1093 -10.91 -17.23 89.07
C THR A 1093 -10.80 -18.44 88.11
N ASN A 1094 -9.58 -19.01 88.14
CA ASN A 1094 -9.16 -20.43 88.21
C ASN A 1094 -8.80 -21.28 86.96
N LEU A 1095 -7.55 -21.78 86.98
CA LEU A 1095 -7.00 -23.03 86.38
C LEU A 1095 -6.93 -23.12 84.82
N SER A 1096 -5.95 -23.77 84.19
CA SER A 1096 -4.61 -24.24 84.63
C SER A 1096 -3.71 -24.67 83.44
N SER A 1097 -2.40 -24.84 83.69
CA SER A 1097 -1.41 -25.62 82.90
C SER A 1097 -0.99 -25.16 81.48
N GLY A 1098 0.28 -25.44 81.15
CA GLY A 1098 0.84 -25.37 79.78
C GLY A 1098 0.81 -26.74 79.07
N PRO A 1099 1.78 -27.11 78.20
CA PRO A 1099 3.21 -26.78 78.31
C PRO A 1099 3.93 -26.29 77.02
N SER A 1100 5.15 -25.75 77.23
CA SER A 1100 6.40 -25.89 76.44
C SER A 1100 6.43 -25.50 74.92
N SER A 1101 7.60 -25.24 74.30
CA SER A 1101 8.99 -25.36 74.77
C SER A 1101 9.96 -24.27 74.25
N ARG A 1102 11.01 -23.97 75.05
CA ARG A 1102 12.35 -23.52 74.59
C ARG A 1102 13.06 -24.66 73.79
N PRO A 1103 14.28 -24.53 73.22
CA PRO A 1103 15.29 -23.44 73.23
C PRO A 1103 15.53 -22.93 71.78
N ALA A 1104 16.68 -22.43 71.26
CA ALA A 1104 18.08 -22.23 71.69
C ALA A 1104 18.63 -21.03 70.85
N SER A 1105 19.37 -20.04 71.37
CA SER A 1105 20.76 -20.02 71.89
C SER A 1105 21.86 -20.20 70.82
N LEU A 1106 22.99 -19.51 71.02
CA LEU A 1106 24.15 -19.37 70.10
C LEU A 1106 23.85 -18.38 68.95
N ARG A 1107 24.37 -17.13 68.91
CA ARG A 1107 25.47 -16.46 69.64
C ARG A 1107 26.86 -17.05 69.40
N GLU A 1108 27.78 -16.17 69.00
CA GLU A 1108 29.24 -16.38 68.89
C GLU A 1108 29.69 -17.41 67.81
N GLU A 1109 30.90 -17.32 67.24
CA GLU A 1109 32.01 -16.41 67.54
C GLU A 1109 32.78 -15.94 66.29
N SER A 1110 33.52 -14.85 66.53
CA SER A 1110 34.80 -14.33 65.98
C SER A 1110 35.60 -15.11 64.92
N GLY A 1111 36.59 -14.50 64.24
CA GLY A 1111 37.18 -13.17 64.44
C GLY A 1111 38.33 -12.87 63.48
N GLY A 1112 39.18 -11.88 63.82
CA GLY A 1112 40.18 -11.29 62.91
C GLY A 1112 39.59 -10.05 62.22
N SER A 1113 39.92 -8.80 62.54
CA SER A 1113 41.19 -8.21 63.03
C SER A 1113 42.28 -8.22 61.94
N LEU A 1114 43.07 -7.16 61.71
CA LEU A 1114 43.25 -5.89 62.45
C LEU A 1114 43.65 -4.74 61.49
N GLU A 1115 43.75 -3.52 62.05
CA GLU A 1115 44.47 -2.32 61.54
C GLU A 1115 43.92 -1.64 60.25
N GLU A 1116 43.55 -0.34 60.24
CA GLU A 1116 44.27 0.93 60.57
C GLU A 1116 45.06 1.50 59.36
N LEU A 1117 45.28 2.82 59.17
CA LEU A 1117 44.98 4.02 59.98
C LEU A 1117 44.87 5.28 59.08
N GLY A 1118 44.34 6.39 59.61
CA GLY A 1118 44.42 7.76 59.04
C GLY A 1118 43.28 8.11 58.05
N SER A 1119 42.47 9.18 58.19
CA SER A 1119 42.63 10.57 58.66
C SER A 1119 43.42 11.49 57.70
N GLY A 1120 42.97 12.73 57.41
CA GLY A 1120 41.68 13.37 57.72
C GLY A 1120 41.66 14.90 57.47
N LEU A 1121 40.48 15.52 57.66
CA LEU A 1121 40.21 16.98 57.77
C LEU A 1121 40.27 17.86 56.49
N GLY A 1122 39.45 18.94 56.47
CA GLY A 1122 39.41 19.98 55.42
C GLY A 1122 38.04 20.14 54.70
N SER A 1123 36.91 20.43 55.36
CA SER A 1123 36.37 21.77 55.70
C SER A 1123 36.05 22.71 54.51
N GLY A 1124 34.78 23.09 54.28
CA GLY A 1124 34.38 23.93 53.13
C GLY A 1124 32.88 24.27 52.92
N ASP A 1125 32.16 24.60 54.00
CA ASP A 1125 30.89 25.36 54.08
C ASP A 1125 29.96 25.65 52.86
N PHE A 1126 28.72 25.14 52.98
CA PHE A 1126 27.41 25.84 52.89
C PHE A 1126 26.73 26.31 51.57
N TYR A 1127 25.39 26.20 51.66
CA TYR A 1127 24.29 27.03 51.09
C TYR A 1127 23.74 26.84 49.65
N GLN A 1128 22.57 26.17 49.62
CA GLN A 1128 21.29 26.58 48.98
C GLN A 1128 20.98 26.39 47.46
N ARG A 1129 19.90 25.62 47.23
CA ARG A 1129 18.69 25.92 46.42
C ARG A 1129 18.68 25.88 44.87
N ILE A 1130 17.68 25.10 44.38
CA ILE A 1130 16.65 25.46 43.36
C ILE A 1130 17.09 25.61 41.89
N PHE A 1131 16.64 24.64 41.08
CA PHE A 1131 16.37 24.67 39.62
C PHE A 1131 17.59 24.97 38.71
N PHE A 1132 17.67 24.46 37.48
CA PHE A 1132 16.64 23.88 36.61
C PHE A 1132 17.07 22.50 36.07
#